data_AF-A0A0L0EXI0-F1
#
_entry.id   AF-A0A0L0EXI0-F1
#
_cell.length_a   1.000
_cell.length_b   1.000
_cell.length_c   1.000
_cell.angle_alpha   90.00
_cell.angle_beta   90.00
_cell.angle_gamma   90.00
#
_symmetry.space_group_name_H-M   'P 1'
#
loop_
_entity.id
_entity.type
_entity.pdbx_description
1 polymer ?
#
loop_
_entity_poly.entity_id
_entity_poly.type
_entity_poly.pdbx_seq_one_letter_code
_entity_poly.pdbx_strand_id
1 'polypeptide(L)'
;MSKTLFKIHPAIGIARVGNSEEYYLAPESIAALPQPGKPQKTTGGLPLDPATGEVITSSQLRDEQGAFKRQAARFRVFAYTDVDQPSYPEQGHSQELTVGASFQGKTVTNIKWCVHLANKKSAWFVNDDDHGVVAYENGKFPVLRNLSEGLDPYNESRLSRLVIDAGPRVVDRETPEAEFDNNEVAAYLKDGNKVEVADYPKSFPYMHFDYLDIPEKNEQVASAQFKIKDVVDRSDIHKARTPYGITSLGELHTDAEGRLIVAGGYGKAVGWRLDSKDKPVPIEGPVNNDQWFDDTSDGPVTAVVEFDDGSIEEVFGGWAVVTDPSYAPQTLNVVSLFDEAYDTFVRKLNLQPELYRDGKFNPDYKPAFDDHIKPIFKATGQQLWNAYLPEIAIQAHKSVDAIIAEDDPDSTILAGLAYIRQPNPGTEATWRSQSIDEGAPLMPLALGDSSAAGGKPFLTPTVTQYQFLHSWSNHNYVHTSTQKLNEGEYLDRATLQNCLGGRFSPGIDMTWIIREPAMYQDWLTGAGPFRIKHKPLNYASVQTDKPFLGLGWIPQHEDVEHLGLEPGDATKFMALPWHADYNSCAIHQTSPNDLNSETLYWSWPAQRPVTVYVAEDYDINSKELPAQRYSVRGSGTYPQENSPEDKHDLANAGRFWEYREMLTKWDDIGVIVQGTVIDDGKQYADHVYLEVESRLKGCEPELADPTPWPMIGGNGTATKKK
;
A
#
# COMPACT_ATOMS: atom_id res chain seq x y z
N MET A 1 27.51 -19.54 21.85
CA MET A 1 27.96 -18.14 21.97
C MET A 1 26.84 -17.33 21.39
N SER A 2 26.29 -16.37 22.14
CA SER A 2 25.26 -15.48 21.62
C SER A 2 25.82 -14.68 20.44
N LYS A 3 24.96 -14.41 19.45
CA LYS A 3 25.34 -13.70 18.22
C LYS A 3 24.87 -12.24 18.31
N THR A 4 25.71 -11.31 17.84
CA THR A 4 25.27 -9.95 17.53
C THR A 4 24.73 -9.91 16.11
N LEU A 5 23.56 -9.32 15.89
CA LEU A 5 22.90 -9.19 14.60
C LEU A 5 22.52 -7.74 14.34
N PHE A 6 22.63 -7.28 13.10
CA PHE A 6 22.20 -5.94 12.70
C PHE A 6 21.06 -6.06 11.69
N LYS A 7 19.96 -5.35 11.92
CA LYS A 7 18.75 -5.44 11.09
C LYS A 7 18.25 -4.04 10.72
N ILE A 8 17.82 -3.86 9.47
CA ILE A 8 17.08 -2.68 9.03
C ILE A 8 15.62 -2.81 9.45
N HIS A 9 15.07 -1.73 10.01
CA HIS A 9 13.65 -1.55 10.31
C HIS A 9 13.12 -0.23 9.75
N PRO A 10 11.89 -0.19 9.17
CA PRO A 10 11.03 -1.34 8.97
C PRO A 10 11.59 -2.33 7.92
N ALA A 11 11.23 -3.61 8.04
CA ALA A 11 11.61 -4.66 7.11
C ALA A 11 11.03 -4.40 5.70
N ILE A 12 9.85 -3.80 5.63
CA ILE A 12 9.23 -3.26 4.43
C ILE A 12 8.76 -1.84 4.77
N GLY A 13 9.39 -0.81 4.20
CA GLY A 13 9.03 0.59 4.37
C GLY A 13 8.09 1.06 3.26
N ILE A 14 7.09 1.87 3.63
CA ILE A 14 6.03 2.33 2.72
C ILE A 14 6.13 3.84 2.52
N ALA A 15 6.58 4.22 1.33
CA ALA A 15 6.55 5.57 0.82
C ALA A 15 5.31 5.76 -0.06
N ARG A 16 4.85 7.00 -0.21
CA ARG A 16 3.68 7.35 -1.01
C ARG A 16 3.94 8.55 -1.89
N VAL A 17 3.45 8.47 -3.11
CA VAL A 17 3.59 9.54 -4.10
C VAL A 17 2.86 10.82 -3.69
N GLY A 18 3.30 11.95 -4.22
CA GLY A 18 2.82 13.30 -3.92
C GLY A 18 3.40 14.26 -4.95
N ASN A 19 2.67 15.29 -5.38
CA ASN A 19 3.14 16.18 -6.45
C ASN A 19 3.97 17.38 -5.94
N SER A 20 4.28 17.43 -4.64
CA SER A 20 5.21 18.39 -4.04
C SER A 20 6.65 17.91 -4.05
N GLU A 21 7.60 18.84 -4.12
CA GLU A 21 9.02 18.59 -3.82
C GLU A 21 9.25 18.39 -2.31
N GLU A 22 8.30 18.74 -1.45
CA GLU A 22 8.38 18.47 -0.02
C GLU A 22 7.76 17.11 0.35
N TYR A 23 8.21 16.57 1.49
CA TYR A 23 7.67 15.34 2.07
C TYR A 23 7.48 15.45 3.59
N TYR A 24 6.61 14.61 4.12
CA TYR A 24 6.56 14.24 5.53
C TYR A 24 7.05 12.79 5.70
N LEU A 25 7.41 12.39 6.91
CA LEU A 25 7.80 11.01 7.21
C LEU A 25 6.57 10.12 7.40
N ALA A 26 6.68 8.86 6.98
CA ALA A 26 5.65 7.85 7.18
C ALA A 26 5.31 7.68 8.67
N PRO A 27 4.05 7.29 9.00
CA PRO A 27 3.67 7.00 10.37
C PRO A 27 4.48 5.87 10.98
N GLU A 28 5.01 6.09 12.18
CA GLU A 28 5.76 5.09 12.97
C GLU A 28 4.93 4.54 14.14
N SER A 29 3.62 4.75 14.12
CA SER A 29 2.67 4.25 15.11
C SER A 29 1.45 3.65 14.43
N ILE A 30 0.84 2.66 15.09
CA ILE A 30 -0.34 1.97 14.56
C ILE A 30 -1.55 2.92 14.57
N ALA A 31 -2.22 3.03 13.42
CA ALA A 31 -3.44 3.80 13.22
C ALA A 31 -4.49 3.54 14.31
N ALA A 32 -5.21 4.58 14.73
CA ALA A 32 -6.27 4.53 15.75
C ALA A 32 -5.90 3.97 17.14
N LEU A 33 -4.66 3.51 17.36
CA LEU A 33 -4.15 3.04 18.65
C LEU A 33 -3.34 4.14 19.36
N PRO A 34 -3.09 4.03 20.68
CA PRO A 34 -2.22 4.97 21.37
C PRO A 34 -0.82 5.01 20.79
N GLN A 35 -0.25 6.21 20.67
CA GLN A 35 1.14 6.39 20.26
C GLN A 35 2.09 5.99 21.40
N PRO A 36 3.08 5.09 21.17
CA PRO A 36 4.02 4.70 22.21
C PRO A 36 4.77 5.89 22.80
N GLY A 37 4.81 5.99 24.13
CA GLY A 37 5.54 7.04 24.85
C GLY A 37 4.94 8.46 24.74
N LYS A 38 3.80 8.64 24.08
CA LYS A 38 3.15 9.94 23.87
C LYS A 38 1.81 10.03 24.63
N PRO A 39 1.29 11.24 24.89
CA PRO A 39 -0.03 11.42 25.50
C PRO A 39 -1.14 10.78 24.66
N GLN A 40 -2.15 10.19 25.30
CA GLN A 40 -3.26 9.47 24.65
C GLN A 40 -4.26 10.37 23.90
N LYS A 41 -3.96 11.65 23.68
CA LYS A 41 -4.88 12.59 23.03
C LYS A 41 -4.98 12.30 21.53
N THR A 42 -3.84 12.19 20.86
CA THR A 42 -3.78 11.89 19.41
C THR A 42 -3.42 10.42 19.24
N THR A 43 -4.21 9.71 18.43
CA THR A 43 -3.96 8.30 18.10
C THR A 43 -2.86 8.19 17.04
N GLY A 44 -2.36 6.99 16.80
CA GLY A 44 -1.32 6.73 15.82
C GLY A 44 -1.81 6.76 14.38
N GLY A 45 -0.91 6.41 13.45
CA GLY A 45 -1.17 6.41 12.01
C GLY A 45 -0.98 7.77 11.33
N LEU A 46 -0.60 8.83 12.06
CA LEU A 46 -0.29 10.12 11.43
C LEU A 46 1.15 10.20 10.92
N PRO A 47 1.37 10.88 9.78
CA PRO A 47 2.71 11.22 9.35
C PRO A 47 3.43 12.15 10.32
N LEU A 48 4.76 12.17 10.25
CA LEU A 48 5.62 12.94 11.12
C LEU A 48 6.34 14.05 10.35
N ASP A 49 6.53 15.19 11.00
CA ASP A 49 7.35 16.26 10.50
C ASP A 49 8.83 15.81 10.49
N PRO A 50 9.55 15.92 9.37
CA PRO A 50 10.91 15.40 9.26
C PRO A 50 11.93 16.14 10.13
N ALA A 51 11.68 17.40 10.48
CA ALA A 51 12.60 18.20 11.28
C ALA A 51 12.41 17.99 12.78
N THR A 52 11.17 17.78 13.22
CA THR A 52 10.83 17.69 14.65
C THR A 52 10.52 16.27 15.13
N GLY A 53 10.12 15.37 14.22
CA GLY A 53 9.66 14.02 14.55
C GLY A 53 8.29 13.98 15.24
N GLU A 54 7.58 15.10 15.33
CA GLU A 54 6.23 15.18 15.88
C GLU A 54 5.17 14.95 14.79
N VAL A 55 3.95 14.58 15.19
CA VAL A 55 2.83 14.42 14.25
C VAL A 55 2.52 15.73 13.54
N ILE A 56 2.31 15.67 12.23
CA ILE A 56 1.94 16.85 11.42
C ILE A 56 0.51 17.33 11.74
N THR A 57 0.24 18.61 11.50
CA THR A 57 -1.12 19.17 11.50
C THR A 57 -1.75 19.13 10.10
N SER A 58 -3.07 19.40 10.02
CA SER A 58 -3.79 19.41 8.74
C SER A 58 -3.18 20.34 7.70
N SER A 59 -2.73 21.53 8.09
CA SER A 59 -2.14 22.50 7.15
C SER A 59 -0.80 22.04 6.55
N GLN A 60 -0.13 21.05 7.15
CA GLN A 60 1.16 20.54 6.69
C GLN A 60 1.05 19.40 5.66
N LEU A 61 -0.17 18.93 5.35
CA LEU A 61 -0.41 17.89 4.32
C LEU A 61 -0.04 18.37 2.90
N ARG A 62 0.00 19.68 2.69
CA ARG A 62 0.33 20.33 1.43
C ARG A 62 1.47 21.33 1.64
N ASP A 63 2.21 21.62 0.59
CA ASP A 63 3.21 22.70 0.62
C ASP A 63 2.57 24.09 0.49
N GLU A 64 3.40 25.13 0.54
CA GLU A 64 2.95 26.53 0.45
C GLU A 64 2.30 26.86 -0.91
N GLN A 65 2.63 26.13 -1.97
CA GLN A 65 2.02 26.27 -3.29
C GLN A 65 0.74 25.43 -3.40
N GLY A 66 0.49 24.57 -2.41
CA GLY A 66 -0.65 23.71 -2.33
C GLY A 66 -0.48 22.31 -2.92
N ALA A 67 0.70 21.97 -3.42
CA ALA A 67 0.94 20.63 -3.90
C ALA A 67 0.89 19.65 -2.71
N PHE A 68 0.38 18.46 -2.98
CA PHE A 68 0.24 17.40 -2.00
C PHE A 68 1.61 16.80 -1.66
N LYS A 69 1.98 16.83 -0.38
CA LYS A 69 3.31 16.34 0.06
C LYS A 69 3.42 14.83 -0.10
N ARG A 70 4.62 14.39 -0.48
CA ARG A 70 4.98 12.96 -0.52
C ARG A 70 5.06 12.40 0.90
N GLN A 71 4.84 11.09 1.04
CA GLN A 71 5.18 10.35 2.26
C GLN A 71 6.51 9.65 2.07
N ALA A 72 7.51 9.95 2.89
CA ALA A 72 8.82 9.31 2.83
C ALA A 72 8.96 8.20 3.90
N ALA A 73 9.44 7.03 3.51
CA ALA A 73 9.72 5.93 4.44
C ALA A 73 11.06 6.18 5.14
N ARG A 74 11.09 6.14 6.48
CA ARG A 74 12.32 6.24 7.27
C ARG A 74 12.80 4.85 7.69
N PHE A 75 14.07 4.56 7.45
CA PHE A 75 14.74 3.32 7.82
C PHE A 75 15.84 3.56 8.84
N ARG A 76 15.95 2.64 9.80
CA ARG A 76 16.90 2.65 10.92
C ARG A 76 17.63 1.33 10.99
N VAL A 77 18.84 1.34 11.56
CA VAL A 77 19.59 0.12 11.86
C VAL A 77 19.49 -0.17 13.36
N PHE A 78 19.12 -1.39 13.71
CA PHE A 78 19.13 -1.87 15.09
C PHE A 78 20.13 -3.01 15.26
N ALA A 79 20.92 -2.93 16.33
CA ALA A 79 21.78 -4.01 16.78
C ALA A 79 21.06 -4.86 17.85
N TYR A 80 21.15 -6.18 17.72
CA TYR A 80 20.59 -7.16 18.64
C TYR A 80 21.72 -8.00 19.22
N THR A 81 21.94 -7.92 20.54
CA THR A 81 22.90 -8.75 21.26
C THR A 81 22.20 -9.87 22.03
N ASP A 82 22.98 -10.86 22.46
CA ASP A 82 22.46 -11.97 23.28
C ASP A 82 21.38 -12.80 22.58
N VAL A 83 21.44 -12.85 21.25
CA VAL A 83 20.58 -13.70 20.44
C VAL A 83 21.13 -15.13 20.45
N ASP A 84 20.50 -15.98 21.27
CA ASP A 84 20.82 -17.42 21.34
C ASP A 84 20.19 -18.20 20.18
N GLN A 85 18.91 -17.93 19.92
CA GLN A 85 18.13 -18.50 18.83
C GLN A 85 17.13 -17.44 18.33
N PRO A 86 16.89 -17.33 17.02
CA PRO A 86 15.87 -16.43 16.49
C PRO A 86 14.50 -16.73 17.10
N SER A 87 13.82 -15.68 17.52
CA SER A 87 12.47 -15.73 18.12
C SER A 87 11.69 -14.48 17.73
N TYR A 88 10.37 -14.54 17.86
CA TYR A 88 9.50 -13.38 17.70
C TYR A 88 8.47 -13.35 18.85
N PRO A 89 8.41 -12.27 19.64
CA PRO A 89 9.35 -11.13 19.64
C PRO A 89 10.78 -11.53 19.98
N GLU A 90 11.77 -10.82 19.43
CA GLU A 90 13.18 -11.04 19.71
C GLU A 90 13.49 -10.79 21.19
N GLN A 91 14.14 -11.77 21.83
CA GLN A 91 14.44 -11.74 23.28
C GLN A 91 15.80 -11.11 23.59
N GLY A 92 16.67 -10.97 22.59
CA GLY A 92 17.95 -10.27 22.71
C GLY A 92 17.80 -8.78 23.02
N HIS A 93 18.87 -8.15 23.51
CA HIS A 93 18.88 -6.71 23.75
C HIS A 93 18.99 -5.95 22.43
N SER A 94 18.05 -5.04 22.18
CA SER A 94 18.05 -4.18 20.99
C SER A 94 18.54 -2.77 21.29
N GLN A 95 19.35 -2.19 20.39
CA GLN A 95 19.76 -0.78 20.41
C GLN A 95 19.72 -0.21 18.99
N GLU A 96 19.09 0.95 18.81
CA GLU A 96 19.22 1.71 17.55
C GLU A 96 20.67 2.20 17.39
N LEU A 97 21.23 2.01 16.20
CA LEU A 97 22.52 2.55 15.83
C LEU A 97 22.35 3.81 15.00
N THR A 98 22.80 4.93 15.58
CA THR A 98 22.88 6.24 14.93
C THR A 98 24.32 6.69 14.84
N VAL A 99 24.62 7.64 13.95
CA VAL A 99 25.96 8.23 13.86
C VAL A 99 26.34 8.88 15.20
N GLY A 100 27.46 8.45 15.77
CA GLY A 100 27.93 8.86 17.10
C GLY A 100 27.48 7.96 18.26
N ALA A 101 26.58 7.00 18.02
CA ALA A 101 26.19 6.02 19.04
C ALA A 101 27.39 5.13 19.41
N SER A 102 27.54 4.85 20.71
CA SER A 102 28.50 3.86 21.18
C SER A 102 27.85 2.47 21.28
N PHE A 103 28.51 1.46 20.72
CA PHE A 103 28.06 0.07 20.75
C PHE A 103 29.27 -0.84 20.98
N GLN A 104 29.21 -1.67 22.03
CA GLN A 104 30.28 -2.61 22.42
C GLN A 104 31.70 -1.97 22.51
N GLY A 105 31.77 -0.71 22.96
CA GLY A 105 33.03 0.01 23.14
C GLY A 105 33.59 0.68 21.88
N LYS A 106 32.85 0.62 20.77
CA LYS A 106 33.13 1.32 19.50
C LYS A 106 32.14 2.45 19.30
N THR A 107 32.47 3.40 18.42
CA THR A 107 31.57 4.49 18.03
C THR A 107 31.18 4.35 16.58
N VAL A 108 29.90 4.43 16.25
CA VAL A 108 29.43 4.46 14.85
C VAL A 108 29.87 5.78 14.21
N THR A 109 30.68 5.71 13.16
CA THR A 109 31.19 6.89 12.44
C THR A 109 30.35 7.21 11.21
N ASN A 110 29.80 6.18 10.56
CA ASN A 110 28.99 6.31 9.36
C ASN A 110 27.99 5.15 9.24
N ILE A 111 26.87 5.40 8.56
CA ILE A 111 25.92 4.39 8.10
C ILE A 111 25.73 4.64 6.62
N LYS A 112 26.21 3.70 5.80
CA LYS A 112 26.13 3.79 4.35
C LYS A 112 24.93 3.00 3.87
N TRP A 113 24.06 3.62 3.10
CA TRP A 113 22.84 3.03 2.60
C TRP A 113 22.91 2.83 1.09
N CYS A 114 22.39 1.71 0.59
CA CYS A 114 22.22 1.45 -0.83
C CYS A 114 20.78 1.03 -1.12
N VAL A 115 20.13 1.76 -2.02
CA VAL A 115 18.73 1.51 -2.43
C VAL A 115 18.67 1.42 -3.95
N HIS A 116 17.84 0.52 -4.48
CA HIS A 116 17.64 0.38 -5.92
C HIS A 116 16.15 0.26 -6.21
N LEU A 117 15.50 1.34 -6.65
CA LEU A 117 14.08 1.36 -7.01
C LEU A 117 13.90 1.11 -8.51
N ALA A 118 12.86 0.36 -8.87
CA ALA A 118 12.41 0.21 -10.27
C ALA A 118 10.89 0.04 -10.36
N ASN A 119 10.34 0.24 -11.56
CA ASN A 119 8.96 -0.06 -11.90
C ASN A 119 8.91 -1.03 -13.08
N LYS A 120 8.31 -2.20 -12.87
CA LYS A 120 8.17 -3.25 -13.88
C LYS A 120 6.73 -3.45 -14.37
N LYS A 121 5.76 -2.63 -13.94
CA LYS A 121 4.34 -2.82 -14.23
C LYS A 121 4.04 -2.91 -15.73
N SER A 122 4.63 -2.02 -16.53
CA SER A 122 4.41 -1.96 -17.99
C SER A 122 5.03 -3.16 -18.70
N ALA A 123 6.08 -3.75 -18.13
CA ALA A 123 6.72 -4.95 -18.65
C ALA A 123 6.03 -6.26 -18.21
N TRP A 124 5.09 -6.22 -17.27
CA TRP A 124 4.53 -7.41 -16.61
C TRP A 124 3.31 -8.01 -17.33
N PHE A 125 2.76 -9.05 -16.72
CA PHE A 125 1.48 -9.66 -17.10
C PHE A 125 0.30 -8.81 -16.63
N VAL A 126 -0.84 -8.96 -17.31
CA VAL A 126 -2.11 -8.41 -16.85
C VAL A 126 -2.44 -8.97 -15.47
N ASN A 127 -2.97 -8.14 -14.60
CA ASN A 127 -3.51 -8.62 -13.34
C ASN A 127 -4.80 -9.43 -13.62
N ASP A 128 -4.89 -10.60 -12.98
CA ASP A 128 -6.09 -11.44 -12.95
C ASP A 128 -6.75 -11.26 -11.58
N ASP A 129 -7.70 -10.33 -11.53
CA ASP A 129 -8.43 -9.91 -10.33
C ASP A 129 -9.17 -11.06 -9.63
N ASP A 130 -9.57 -12.10 -10.37
CA ASP A 130 -10.34 -13.21 -9.83
C ASP A 130 -9.44 -14.35 -9.32
N HIS A 131 -8.25 -14.55 -9.90
CA HIS A 131 -7.41 -15.73 -9.61
C HIS A 131 -6.11 -15.43 -8.84
N GLY A 132 -5.59 -14.20 -8.87
CA GLY A 132 -4.39 -13.83 -8.11
C GLY A 132 -3.20 -14.78 -8.38
N VAL A 133 -2.61 -15.37 -7.33
CA VAL A 133 -1.50 -16.33 -7.47
C VAL A 133 -1.85 -17.56 -8.31
N VAL A 134 -3.12 -17.98 -8.31
CA VAL A 134 -3.56 -19.19 -9.00
C VAL A 134 -3.42 -19.05 -10.52
N ALA A 135 -3.42 -17.82 -11.03
CA ALA A 135 -3.16 -17.54 -12.44
C ALA A 135 -1.73 -17.95 -12.89
N TYR A 136 -0.81 -18.16 -11.94
CA TYR A 136 0.59 -18.52 -12.19
C TYR A 136 0.92 -19.99 -11.94
N GLU A 137 -0.01 -20.76 -11.35
CA GLU A 137 0.22 -22.17 -11.01
C GLU A 137 0.51 -23.05 -12.23
N ASN A 138 1.23 -24.15 -12.00
CA ASN A 138 1.57 -25.16 -13.01
C ASN A 138 2.32 -24.57 -14.23
N GLY A 139 3.17 -23.56 -14.00
CA GLY A 139 3.96 -22.91 -15.05
C GLY A 139 3.13 -22.01 -15.98
N LYS A 140 1.91 -21.62 -15.59
CA LYS A 140 1.07 -20.70 -16.36
C LYS A 140 1.47 -19.25 -16.14
N PHE A 141 1.01 -18.42 -17.06
CA PHE A 141 1.11 -16.97 -16.99
C PHE A 141 -0.21 -16.35 -17.47
N PRO A 142 -0.65 -15.23 -16.89
CA PRO A 142 -1.64 -14.38 -17.53
C PRO A 142 -1.11 -13.82 -18.87
N VAL A 143 -1.96 -13.12 -19.61
CA VAL A 143 -1.55 -12.43 -20.85
C VAL A 143 -0.55 -11.32 -20.51
N LEU A 144 0.43 -11.06 -21.37
CA LEU A 144 1.34 -9.92 -21.19
C LEU A 144 0.65 -8.59 -21.43
N ARG A 145 0.98 -7.57 -20.62
CA ARG A 145 0.70 -6.18 -20.98
C ARG A 145 1.54 -5.79 -22.21
N ASN A 146 1.07 -4.83 -22.98
CA ASN A 146 1.80 -4.20 -24.08
C ASN A 146 2.30 -5.19 -25.14
N LEU A 147 1.41 -6.05 -25.64
CA LEU A 147 1.74 -7.07 -26.65
C LEU A 147 2.34 -6.48 -27.94
N SER A 148 2.09 -5.19 -28.22
CA SER A 148 2.70 -4.46 -29.34
C SER A 148 4.23 -4.34 -29.23
N GLU A 149 4.78 -4.46 -28.03
CA GLU A 149 6.23 -4.40 -27.76
C GLU A 149 6.89 -5.80 -27.72
N GLY A 150 6.13 -6.85 -28.08
CA GLY A 150 6.62 -8.22 -28.20
C GLY A 150 5.85 -9.24 -27.36
N LEU A 151 5.95 -10.51 -27.76
CA LEU A 151 5.25 -11.64 -27.11
C LEU A 151 6.12 -12.42 -26.13
N ASP A 152 7.45 -12.21 -26.16
CA ASP A 152 8.39 -12.86 -25.25
C ASP A 152 8.67 -11.94 -24.06
N PRO A 153 8.30 -12.34 -22.82
CA PRO A 153 8.51 -11.51 -21.65
C PRO A 153 9.98 -11.34 -21.26
N TYR A 154 10.88 -12.20 -21.77
CA TYR A 154 12.32 -12.14 -21.52
C TYR A 154 13.08 -11.38 -22.62
N ASN A 155 12.39 -10.81 -23.60
CA ASN A 155 13.05 -10.08 -24.68
C ASN A 155 13.78 -8.83 -24.14
N GLU A 156 15.09 -8.77 -24.33
CA GLU A 156 15.95 -7.68 -23.83
C GLU A 156 15.46 -6.30 -24.33
N SER A 157 15.10 -6.18 -25.62
CA SER A 157 14.61 -4.92 -26.17
C SER A 157 13.28 -4.48 -25.55
N ARG A 158 12.39 -5.42 -25.20
CA ARG A 158 11.12 -5.13 -24.54
C ARG A 158 11.36 -4.64 -23.11
N LEU A 159 12.19 -5.35 -22.34
CA LEU A 159 12.53 -4.98 -20.97
C LEU A 159 13.22 -3.60 -20.92
N SER A 160 14.17 -3.33 -21.80
CA SER A 160 14.82 -2.01 -21.90
C SER A 160 13.87 -0.86 -22.19
N ARG A 161 12.70 -1.12 -22.78
CA ARG A 161 11.74 -0.05 -23.13
C ARG A 161 10.62 0.09 -22.11
N LEU A 162 10.27 -0.97 -21.39
CA LEU A 162 9.08 -1.05 -20.53
C LEU A 162 9.37 -1.11 -19.03
N VAL A 163 10.62 -1.31 -18.61
CA VAL A 163 11.04 -1.19 -17.21
C VAL A 163 11.58 0.22 -16.97
N ILE A 164 11.09 0.89 -15.93
CA ILE A 164 11.71 2.13 -15.43
C ILE A 164 12.76 1.74 -14.40
N ASP A 165 14.00 2.08 -14.67
CA ASP A 165 15.14 1.69 -13.85
C ASP A 165 16.20 2.81 -13.87
N ALA A 166 16.39 3.44 -12.72
CA ALA A 166 17.40 4.50 -12.55
C ALA A 166 18.77 3.96 -12.09
N GLY A 167 18.85 2.66 -11.75
CA GLY A 167 19.97 2.02 -11.09
C GLY A 167 20.05 2.28 -9.58
N PRO A 168 20.96 1.61 -8.88
CA PRO A 168 21.13 1.78 -7.43
C PRO A 168 21.71 3.17 -7.09
N ARG A 169 21.38 3.66 -5.90
CA ARG A 169 21.91 4.89 -5.30
C ARG A 169 22.51 4.58 -3.94
N VAL A 170 23.59 5.29 -3.61
CA VAL A 170 24.28 5.21 -2.32
C VAL A 170 24.34 6.57 -1.68
N VAL A 171 23.80 6.67 -0.47
CA VAL A 171 23.88 7.84 0.40
C VAL A 171 24.52 7.48 1.73
N ASP A 172 25.20 8.45 2.31
CA ASP A 172 25.85 8.38 3.61
C ASP A 172 26.06 9.78 4.17
N ARG A 173 26.75 9.90 5.30
CA ARG A 173 27.00 11.21 5.92
C ARG A 173 27.72 12.23 5.01
N GLU A 174 28.57 11.78 4.10
CA GLU A 174 29.35 12.67 3.21
C GLU A 174 28.57 13.03 1.95
N THR A 175 27.75 12.09 1.45
CA THR A 175 26.82 12.29 0.33
C THR A 175 25.41 11.99 0.80
N PRO A 176 24.75 12.93 1.51
CA PRO A 176 23.50 12.65 2.22
C PRO A 176 22.28 12.54 1.31
N GLU A 177 22.39 12.97 0.06
CA GLU A 177 21.28 13.05 -0.89
C GLU A 177 21.62 12.31 -2.19
N ALA A 178 20.61 11.69 -2.80
CA ALA A 178 20.70 11.11 -4.14
C ALA A 178 19.31 10.99 -4.78
N GLU A 179 19.20 11.29 -6.07
CA GLU A 179 17.97 11.17 -6.86
C GLU A 179 17.97 9.95 -7.79
N PHE A 180 16.84 9.25 -7.89
CA PHE A 180 16.63 8.16 -8.85
C PHE A 180 16.28 8.68 -10.24
N ASP A 181 17.17 9.49 -10.81
CA ASP A 181 17.02 10.14 -12.11
C ASP A 181 18.03 9.62 -13.15
N ASN A 182 18.05 10.28 -14.32
CA ASN A 182 19.05 9.98 -15.35
C ASN A 182 20.39 10.72 -15.20
N ASN A 183 20.48 11.76 -14.36
CA ASN A 183 21.69 12.58 -14.27
C ASN A 183 22.72 12.01 -13.27
N GLU A 184 22.26 11.37 -12.19
CA GLU A 184 23.16 10.88 -11.14
C GLU A 184 23.82 9.54 -11.45
N VAL A 185 25.14 9.42 -11.24
CA VAL A 185 25.84 8.15 -11.48
C VAL A 185 25.31 7.06 -10.54
N ALA A 186 24.89 5.92 -11.10
CA ALA A 186 24.46 4.79 -10.32
C ALA A 186 25.62 4.25 -9.46
N ALA A 187 25.34 3.83 -8.23
CA ALA A 187 26.36 3.30 -7.33
C ALA A 187 25.78 2.23 -6.40
N TYR A 188 26.61 1.29 -5.97
CA TYR A 188 26.24 0.24 -5.02
C TYR A 188 27.31 0.07 -3.93
N LEU A 189 26.99 -0.67 -2.87
CA LEU A 189 27.94 -1.01 -1.82
C LEU A 189 28.66 -2.33 -2.12
N LYS A 190 29.99 -2.32 -2.02
CA LYS A 190 30.83 -3.52 -2.09
C LYS A 190 31.89 -3.44 -0.99
N ASP A 191 31.94 -4.46 -0.14
CA ASP A 191 32.89 -4.54 0.98
C ASP A 191 32.90 -3.24 1.82
N GLY A 192 31.72 -2.65 2.06
CA GLY A 192 31.55 -1.38 2.80
C GLY A 192 31.89 -0.09 2.03
N ASN A 193 32.25 -0.18 0.76
CA ASN A 193 32.65 0.96 -0.07
C ASN A 193 31.62 1.27 -1.16
N LYS A 194 31.40 2.56 -1.43
CA LYS A 194 30.63 3.02 -2.59
C LYS A 194 31.41 2.72 -3.88
N VAL A 195 30.79 1.99 -4.80
CA VAL A 195 31.33 1.69 -6.12
C VAL A 195 30.39 2.24 -7.18
N GLU A 196 30.88 3.19 -7.97
CA GLU A 196 30.15 3.78 -9.08
C GLU A 196 30.06 2.83 -10.29
N VAL A 197 28.96 2.93 -11.01
CA VAL A 197 28.64 2.18 -12.22
C VAL A 197 28.25 3.19 -13.29
N ALA A 198 29.26 3.85 -13.87
CA ALA A 198 29.08 4.94 -14.84
C ALA A 198 28.21 4.54 -16.04
N ASP A 199 28.35 3.30 -16.51
CA ASP A 199 27.70 2.77 -17.71
C ASP A 199 26.40 2.00 -17.41
N TYR A 200 25.75 2.28 -16.28
CA TYR A 200 24.48 1.64 -15.93
C TYR A 200 23.38 1.95 -16.97
N PRO A 201 22.66 0.94 -17.49
CA PRO A 201 21.67 1.08 -18.55
C PRO A 201 20.35 1.65 -18.01
N LYS A 202 20.36 2.91 -17.58
CA LYS A 202 19.16 3.58 -17.08
C LYS A 202 18.07 3.66 -18.15
N SER A 203 16.82 3.53 -17.73
CA SER A 203 15.66 3.49 -18.61
C SER A 203 14.52 4.32 -18.04
N PHE A 204 14.02 5.25 -18.85
CA PHE A 204 12.82 6.04 -18.58
C PHE A 204 11.97 6.16 -19.85
N PRO A 205 10.63 6.34 -19.74
CA PRO A 205 9.76 6.34 -20.91
C PRO A 205 10.18 7.32 -22.01
N TYR A 206 10.62 8.54 -21.64
CA TYR A 206 11.07 9.55 -22.60
C TYR A 206 12.32 9.14 -23.38
N MET A 207 13.08 8.14 -22.94
CA MET A 207 14.23 7.61 -23.68
C MET A 207 13.80 6.66 -24.79
N HIS A 208 12.61 6.06 -24.71
CA HIS A 208 12.17 4.94 -25.56
C HIS A 208 10.98 5.24 -26.47
N PHE A 209 10.15 6.24 -26.14
CA PHE A 209 8.98 6.63 -26.94
C PHE A 209 9.01 8.10 -27.41
N ASP A 210 8.67 8.34 -28.68
CA ASP A 210 8.73 9.68 -29.31
C ASP A 210 7.55 10.58 -28.94
N TYR A 211 6.38 9.98 -28.67
CA TYR A 211 5.12 10.68 -28.53
C TYR A 211 4.49 10.36 -27.19
N LEU A 212 5.01 10.97 -26.13
CA LEU A 212 4.40 10.85 -24.81
C LEU A 212 3.08 11.65 -24.75
N ASP A 213 2.13 11.09 -24.02
CA ASP A 213 0.87 11.71 -23.61
C ASP A 213 0.94 11.90 -22.09
N ILE A 214 0.91 13.16 -21.67
CA ILE A 214 1.04 13.55 -20.26
C ILE A 214 -0.23 14.27 -19.87
N PRO A 215 -1.05 13.69 -18.98
CA PRO A 215 -2.25 14.33 -18.50
C PRO A 215 -1.93 15.66 -17.82
N GLU A 216 -2.60 16.74 -18.24
CA GLU A 216 -2.46 18.07 -17.64
C GLU A 216 -3.76 18.52 -16.95
N LYS A 217 -3.65 19.21 -15.81
CA LYS A 217 -4.83 19.75 -15.12
C LYS A 217 -5.61 20.68 -16.07
N ASN A 218 -6.92 20.43 -16.19
CA ASN A 218 -7.86 21.16 -17.05
C ASN A 218 -7.71 20.92 -18.56
N GLU A 219 -7.04 19.84 -18.99
CA GLU A 219 -7.05 19.44 -20.40
C GLU A 219 -8.50 19.20 -20.88
N GLN A 220 -8.87 19.74 -22.05
CA GLN A 220 -10.17 19.44 -22.67
C GLN A 220 -10.04 18.22 -23.56
N VAL A 221 -10.42 17.05 -23.02
CA VAL A 221 -10.51 15.84 -23.82
C VAL A 221 -11.81 15.89 -24.62
N ALA A 222 -11.74 16.33 -25.88
CA ALA A 222 -12.88 16.23 -26.77
C ALA A 222 -13.24 14.73 -26.90
N SER A 223 -14.44 14.36 -26.44
CA SER A 223 -14.98 13.00 -26.56
C SER A 223 -14.69 12.48 -27.96
N ALA A 224 -13.93 11.39 -28.07
CA ALA A 224 -13.37 10.93 -29.33
C ALA A 224 -14.45 10.55 -30.36
N GLN A 225 -14.97 11.53 -31.09
CA GLN A 225 -15.72 11.32 -32.32
C GLN A 225 -14.75 11.43 -33.50
N PHE A 226 -14.46 10.28 -34.10
CA PHE A 226 -13.58 10.11 -35.23
C PHE A 226 -13.93 11.05 -36.40
N LYS A 227 -12.95 11.83 -36.86
CA LYS A 227 -12.84 12.24 -38.27
C LYS A 227 -11.41 12.00 -38.76
N ILE A 228 -11.29 11.13 -39.76
CA ILE A 228 -10.05 10.87 -40.49
C ILE A 228 -9.84 12.04 -41.45
N LYS A 229 -8.84 12.87 -41.17
CA LYS A 229 -7.99 13.59 -42.12
C LYS A 229 -7.05 14.46 -41.30
N ASP A 230 -5.81 14.01 -41.19
CA ASP A 230 -4.61 14.83 -41.33
C ASP A 230 -3.40 13.91 -41.13
N VAL A 231 -2.79 13.55 -42.26
CA VAL A 231 -1.50 12.87 -42.34
C VAL A 231 -0.51 13.97 -42.68
N VAL A 232 0.41 14.27 -41.78
CA VAL A 232 1.56 15.11 -42.08
C VAL A 232 2.82 14.25 -42.06
N ASP A 233 3.61 14.49 -43.09
CA ASP A 233 4.79 13.77 -43.55
C ASP A 233 5.93 13.78 -42.52
N ARG A 234 6.67 12.67 -42.45
CA ARG A 234 7.76 12.43 -41.50
C ARG A 234 9.10 12.68 -42.17
N SER A 235 9.76 13.76 -41.78
CA SER A 235 11.20 13.89 -41.87
C SER A 235 11.69 14.59 -40.61
N ASP A 236 12.23 13.84 -39.66
CA ASP A 236 13.34 14.23 -38.77
C ASP A 236 13.61 13.09 -37.78
N ILE A 237 14.56 12.23 -38.16
CA ILE A 237 15.13 11.17 -37.32
C ILE A 237 16.37 11.76 -36.61
N HIS A 238 16.48 11.43 -35.32
CA HIS A 238 17.54 11.79 -34.36
C HIS A 238 17.45 13.18 -33.72
N LYS A 239 16.59 13.31 -32.70
CA LYS A 239 16.87 14.18 -31.56
C LYS A 239 17.08 13.30 -30.32
N ALA A 240 18.09 13.63 -29.51
CA ALA A 240 18.09 13.21 -28.12
C ALA A 240 16.76 13.67 -27.50
N ARG A 241 16.00 12.74 -26.91
CA ARG A 241 14.67 13.04 -26.39
C ARG A 241 14.83 13.85 -25.10
N THR A 242 14.23 15.04 -25.08
CA THR A 242 14.26 15.92 -23.91
C THR A 242 13.57 15.24 -22.73
N PRO A 243 14.15 15.24 -21.52
CA PRO A 243 13.49 14.72 -20.32
C PRO A 243 12.11 15.35 -20.13
N TYR A 244 11.07 14.52 -20.11
CA TYR A 244 9.68 14.96 -19.99
C TYR A 244 8.81 13.81 -19.43
N GLY A 245 7.86 14.14 -18.55
CA GLY A 245 7.01 13.17 -17.84
C GLY A 245 7.68 12.54 -16.63
N ILE A 246 7.79 11.21 -16.62
CA ILE A 246 8.47 10.46 -15.56
C ILE A 246 9.98 10.54 -15.84
N THR A 247 10.66 11.32 -15.01
CA THR A 247 12.11 11.58 -15.09
C THR A 247 12.87 11.12 -13.86
N SER A 248 12.14 10.70 -12.82
CA SER A 248 12.65 10.28 -11.52
C SER A 248 11.70 9.26 -10.88
N LEU A 249 12.23 8.33 -10.10
CA LEU A 249 11.45 7.44 -9.21
C LEU A 249 11.43 7.93 -7.75
N GLY A 250 11.96 9.12 -7.48
CA GLY A 250 12.06 9.71 -6.16
C GLY A 250 13.51 9.96 -5.74
N GLU A 251 13.73 10.09 -4.44
CA GLU A 251 15.01 10.51 -3.87
C GLU A 251 15.30 9.86 -2.51
N LEU A 252 16.58 9.91 -2.14
CA LEU A 252 17.13 9.46 -0.88
C LEU A 252 17.68 10.65 -0.11
N HIS A 253 17.50 10.63 1.20
CA HIS A 253 18.14 11.56 2.13
C HIS A 253 18.62 10.80 3.38
N THR A 254 19.72 11.23 4.00
CA THR A 254 20.08 10.78 5.36
C THR A 254 19.85 11.90 6.36
N ASP A 255 19.13 11.62 7.45
CA ASP A 255 19.00 12.60 8.54
C ASP A 255 20.31 12.79 9.33
N ALA A 256 20.31 13.75 10.26
CA ALA A 256 21.50 14.06 11.07
C ALA A 256 21.97 12.90 11.97
N GLU A 257 21.11 11.90 12.21
CA GLU A 257 21.43 10.69 12.97
C GLU A 257 21.90 9.53 12.08
N GLY A 258 21.94 9.74 10.75
CA GLY A 258 22.35 8.73 9.76
C GLY A 258 21.23 7.75 9.39
N ARG A 259 19.97 8.04 9.74
CA ARG A 259 18.81 7.26 9.30
C ARG A 259 18.54 7.55 7.83
N LEU A 260 18.12 6.55 7.08
CA LEU A 260 17.75 6.71 5.67
C LEU A 260 16.29 7.18 5.57
N ILE A 261 16.03 8.10 4.66
CA ILE A 261 14.71 8.56 4.25
C ILE A 261 14.59 8.28 2.75
N VAL A 262 13.53 7.57 2.35
CA VAL A 262 13.21 7.25 0.96
C VAL A 262 11.90 7.94 0.60
N ALA A 263 11.97 9.01 -0.19
CA ALA A 263 10.79 9.68 -0.75
C ALA A 263 10.55 9.15 -2.17
N GLY A 264 9.31 8.73 -2.45
CA GLY A 264 8.95 8.14 -3.74
C GLY A 264 8.78 9.15 -4.88
N GLY A 265 8.21 8.67 -5.99
CA GLY A 265 7.87 9.47 -7.16
C GLY A 265 6.79 10.53 -6.91
N TYR A 266 6.42 11.23 -7.97
CA TYR A 266 5.61 12.44 -7.94
C TYR A 266 4.12 12.22 -8.28
N GLY A 267 3.71 10.96 -8.41
CA GLY A 267 2.35 10.54 -8.74
C GLY A 267 2.01 10.79 -10.20
N LYS A 268 3.02 10.79 -11.07
CA LYS A 268 2.87 10.99 -12.52
C LYS A 268 2.44 9.68 -13.20
N ALA A 269 1.55 9.81 -14.16
CA ALA A 269 1.24 8.78 -15.14
C ALA A 269 1.55 9.31 -16.54
N VAL A 270 2.14 8.47 -17.40
CA VAL A 270 2.51 8.85 -18.76
C VAL A 270 2.10 7.77 -19.74
N GLY A 271 1.33 8.16 -20.75
CA GLY A 271 1.01 7.31 -21.89
C GLY A 271 2.05 7.45 -23.01
N TRP A 272 2.17 6.46 -23.89
CA TRP A 272 2.85 6.63 -25.18
C TRP A 272 1.93 6.37 -26.36
N ARG A 273 2.00 7.20 -27.39
CA ARG A 273 1.19 7.08 -28.60
C ARG A 273 1.91 6.21 -29.65
N LEU A 274 1.13 5.40 -30.37
CA LEU A 274 1.65 4.60 -31.49
C LEU A 274 1.85 5.42 -32.77
N ASP A 275 1.19 6.57 -32.88
CA ASP A 275 1.35 7.50 -33.99
C ASP A 275 1.50 8.95 -33.50
N SER A 276 1.85 9.84 -34.43
CA SER A 276 2.08 11.26 -34.13
C SER A 276 0.79 12.06 -33.99
N LYS A 277 -0.39 11.41 -34.04
CA LYS A 277 -1.63 12.15 -33.91
C LYS A 277 -1.76 12.65 -32.48
N ASP A 278 -2.33 13.83 -32.36
CA ASP A 278 -2.54 14.46 -31.06
C ASP A 278 -3.80 13.93 -30.38
N LYS A 279 -3.80 12.62 -30.14
CA LYS A 279 -4.87 11.92 -29.44
C LYS A 279 -4.35 11.38 -28.12
N PRO A 280 -5.06 11.65 -27.01
CA PRO A 280 -4.80 11.00 -25.75
C PRO A 280 -4.77 9.47 -25.89
N VAL A 281 -3.85 8.84 -25.18
CA VAL A 281 -3.85 7.39 -24.98
C VAL A 281 -5.06 7.04 -24.10
N PRO A 282 -5.91 6.09 -24.50
CA PRO A 282 -7.10 5.75 -23.73
C PRO A 282 -6.74 5.05 -22.42
N ILE A 283 -7.65 5.15 -21.43
CA ILE A 283 -7.67 4.34 -20.21
C ILE A 283 -9.03 3.67 -20.17
N GLU A 284 -9.12 2.46 -20.70
CA GLU A 284 -10.39 1.75 -20.94
C GLU A 284 -10.83 0.92 -19.73
N GLY A 285 -9.97 0.76 -18.73
CA GLY A 285 -10.27 -0.06 -17.57
C GLY A 285 -9.53 0.33 -16.29
N PRO A 286 -9.94 -0.26 -15.16
CA PRO A 286 -9.42 0.11 -13.84
C PRO A 286 -7.99 -0.38 -13.59
N VAL A 287 -7.61 -1.54 -14.13
CA VAL A 287 -6.39 -2.23 -13.70
C VAL A 287 -5.35 -2.39 -14.81
N ASN A 288 -5.78 -2.83 -15.98
CA ASN A 288 -4.87 -3.20 -17.08
C ASN A 288 -5.06 -2.24 -18.26
N ASN A 289 -4.17 -1.26 -18.40
CA ASN A 289 -4.15 -0.35 -19.53
C ASN A 289 -2.80 -0.44 -20.24
N ASP A 290 -2.82 -0.91 -21.49
CA ASP A 290 -1.65 -0.88 -22.36
C ASP A 290 -1.28 0.57 -22.68
N GLN A 291 -0.02 0.78 -23.03
CA GLN A 291 0.56 2.06 -23.40
C GLN A 291 0.71 3.08 -22.26
N TRP A 292 0.73 2.62 -21.01
CA TRP A 292 0.90 3.47 -19.82
C TRP A 292 2.12 3.11 -18.96
N PHE A 293 2.59 4.12 -18.24
CA PHE A 293 3.53 4.07 -17.14
C PHE A 293 2.97 4.87 -15.95
N ASP A 294 3.40 4.51 -14.74
CA ASP A 294 3.31 5.37 -13.55
C ASP A 294 4.68 5.41 -12.85
N ASP A 295 4.85 6.29 -11.87
CA ASP A 295 6.10 6.48 -11.12
C ASP A 295 6.09 5.86 -9.71
N THR A 296 5.19 4.90 -9.47
CA THR A 296 5.34 3.98 -8.33
C THR A 296 6.57 3.10 -8.54
N SER A 297 7.10 2.50 -7.49
CA SER A 297 8.30 1.65 -7.58
C SER A 297 8.50 0.83 -6.32
N ASP A 298 9.41 -0.12 -6.37
CA ASP A 298 9.89 -0.81 -5.18
C ASP A 298 11.31 -1.32 -5.35
N GLY A 299 11.96 -1.69 -4.25
CA GLY A 299 13.24 -2.36 -4.32
C GLY A 299 14.00 -2.51 -3.00
N PRO A 300 15.16 -3.18 -3.04
CA PRO A 300 15.94 -3.51 -1.86
C PRO A 300 16.59 -2.27 -1.22
N VAL A 301 16.62 -2.27 0.10
CA VAL A 301 17.35 -1.34 0.97
C VAL A 301 18.42 -2.13 1.71
N THR A 302 19.68 -1.74 1.57
CA THR A 302 20.82 -2.38 2.26
C THR A 302 21.65 -1.34 2.99
N ALA A 303 22.35 -1.76 4.03
CA ALA A 303 23.20 -0.86 4.81
C ALA A 303 24.48 -1.55 5.29
N VAL A 304 25.50 -0.73 5.52
CA VAL A 304 26.73 -1.08 6.23
C VAL A 304 26.96 -0.06 7.32
N VAL A 305 27.24 -0.54 8.54
CA VAL A 305 27.64 0.31 9.68
C VAL A 305 29.16 0.33 9.75
N GLU A 306 29.74 1.53 9.87
CA GLU A 306 31.18 1.74 10.03
C GLU A 306 31.49 2.28 11.43
N PHE A 307 32.55 1.75 12.04
CA PHE A 307 33.00 2.12 13.38
C PHE A 307 34.33 2.89 13.37
N ASP A 308 34.63 3.57 14.48
CA ASP A 308 35.84 4.36 14.70
C ASP A 308 37.15 3.55 14.72
N ASP A 309 37.08 2.24 14.97
CA ASP A 309 38.22 1.32 14.85
C ASP A 309 38.46 0.83 13.41
N GLY A 310 37.65 1.28 12.45
CA GLY A 310 37.69 0.90 11.04
C GLY A 310 37.00 -0.43 10.72
N SER A 311 36.36 -1.09 11.70
CA SER A 311 35.52 -2.26 11.44
C SER A 311 34.19 -1.86 10.79
N ILE A 312 33.64 -2.78 10.01
CA ILE A 312 32.33 -2.63 9.37
C ILE A 312 31.45 -3.83 9.71
N GLU A 313 30.15 -3.60 9.77
CA GLU A 313 29.14 -4.64 9.98
C GLU A 313 28.08 -4.56 8.88
N GLU A 314 27.78 -5.71 8.26
CA GLU A 314 26.69 -5.83 7.29
C GLU A 314 25.36 -5.97 8.01
N VAL A 315 24.32 -5.34 7.45
CA VAL A 315 22.99 -5.29 8.04
C VAL A 315 22.01 -6.11 7.20
N PHE A 316 21.15 -6.90 7.85
CA PHE A 316 20.03 -7.54 7.14
C PHE A 316 19.13 -6.46 6.52
N GLY A 317 18.98 -6.52 5.19
CA GLY A 317 18.35 -5.49 4.36
C GLY A 317 16.84 -5.34 4.57
N GLY A 318 16.29 -4.16 4.28
CA GLY A 318 14.84 -3.94 4.18
C GLY A 318 14.39 -3.84 2.72
N TRP A 319 13.12 -3.55 2.50
CA TRP A 319 12.56 -3.25 1.17
C TRP A 319 11.79 -1.94 1.22
N ALA A 320 11.89 -1.13 0.18
CA ALA A 320 11.07 0.08 0.02
C ALA A 320 9.97 -0.18 -1.00
N VAL A 321 8.74 0.22 -0.70
CA VAL A 321 7.59 0.22 -1.61
C VAL A 321 7.07 1.64 -1.71
N VAL A 322 6.95 2.15 -2.93
CA VAL A 322 6.34 3.44 -3.26
C VAL A 322 4.98 3.17 -3.89
N THR A 323 3.91 3.66 -3.25
CA THR A 323 2.54 3.44 -3.70
C THR A 323 1.72 4.74 -3.71
N ASP A 324 0.43 4.66 -3.94
CA ASP A 324 -0.52 5.77 -3.89
C ASP A 324 -0.64 6.43 -2.50
N PRO A 325 -1.23 7.64 -2.41
CA PRO A 325 -1.47 8.30 -1.14
C PRO A 325 -2.43 7.53 -0.21
N SER A 326 -2.27 7.73 1.10
CA SER A 326 -3.29 7.32 2.08
C SER A 326 -4.12 8.53 2.45
N TYR A 327 -5.38 8.53 2.04
CA TYR A 327 -6.31 9.62 2.31
C TYR A 327 -7.05 9.46 3.65
N ALA A 328 -6.72 8.43 4.44
CA ALA A 328 -7.23 8.22 5.79
C ALA A 328 -6.18 7.51 6.67
N PRO A 329 -4.99 8.10 6.85
CA PRO A 329 -3.82 7.40 7.39
C PRO A 329 -4.00 6.93 8.85
N GLN A 330 -4.97 7.50 9.59
CA GLN A 330 -5.33 7.08 10.94
C GLN A 330 -6.44 6.02 11.02
N THR A 331 -6.97 5.54 9.89
CA THR A 331 -7.97 4.47 9.89
C THR A 331 -7.30 3.12 9.73
N LEU A 332 -7.55 2.21 10.67
CA LEU A 332 -7.12 0.82 10.52
C LEU A 332 -7.96 0.07 9.48
N ASN A 333 -7.28 -0.73 8.67
CA ASN A 333 -7.90 -1.81 7.91
C ASN A 333 -8.26 -2.96 8.85
N VAL A 334 -9.41 -3.60 8.65
CA VAL A 334 -9.80 -4.79 9.44
C VAL A 334 -8.85 -5.98 9.20
N VAL A 335 -8.34 -6.07 7.97
CA VAL A 335 -7.25 -6.95 7.60
C VAL A 335 -6.17 -6.08 6.97
N SER A 336 -4.99 -6.05 7.57
CA SER A 336 -3.82 -5.28 7.11
C SER A 336 -2.75 -6.16 6.46
N LEU A 337 -1.75 -5.55 5.81
CA LEU A 337 -0.59 -6.31 5.34
C LEU A 337 0.13 -7.03 6.48
N PHE A 338 0.13 -6.47 7.70
CA PHE A 338 0.68 -7.16 8.87
C PHE A 338 -0.11 -8.42 9.18
N ASP A 339 -1.44 -8.38 9.16
CA ASP A 339 -2.29 -9.54 9.48
C ASP A 339 -2.06 -10.69 8.49
N GLU A 340 -1.92 -10.39 7.20
CA GLU A 340 -1.64 -11.36 6.14
C GLU A 340 -0.22 -11.95 6.23
N ALA A 341 0.78 -11.08 6.47
CA ALA A 341 2.15 -11.52 6.66
C ALA A 341 2.28 -12.36 7.95
N TYR A 342 1.72 -11.90 9.07
CA TYR A 342 1.73 -12.60 10.35
C TYR A 342 1.05 -13.97 10.26
N ASP A 343 -0.13 -14.06 9.64
CA ASP A 343 -0.80 -15.34 9.40
C ASP A 343 0.04 -16.30 8.55
N THR A 344 0.68 -15.79 7.49
CA THR A 344 1.61 -16.55 6.65
C THR A 344 2.80 -17.05 7.46
N PHE A 345 3.39 -16.19 8.28
CA PHE A 345 4.55 -16.53 9.08
C PHE A 345 4.22 -17.55 10.19
N VAL A 346 3.09 -17.40 10.87
CA VAL A 346 2.60 -18.34 11.88
C VAL A 346 2.32 -19.71 11.26
N ARG A 347 1.55 -19.75 10.17
CA ARG A 347 1.04 -21.01 9.64
C ARG A 347 1.99 -21.73 8.69
N LYS A 348 2.83 -20.99 7.97
CA LYS A 348 3.69 -21.55 6.91
C LYS A 348 5.19 -21.41 7.19
N LEU A 349 5.62 -20.47 8.03
CA LEU A 349 7.05 -20.20 8.31
C LEU A 349 7.44 -20.38 9.78
N ASN A 350 6.60 -21.08 10.56
CA ASN A 350 6.91 -21.52 11.92
C ASN A 350 7.31 -20.38 12.88
N LEU A 351 6.66 -19.20 12.75
CA LEU A 351 6.97 -18.01 13.56
C LEU A 351 6.78 -18.25 15.06
N GLN A 352 5.67 -18.89 15.43
CA GLN A 352 5.27 -19.12 16.83
C GLN A 352 4.75 -20.56 17.01
N PRO A 353 5.65 -21.54 17.19
CA PRO A 353 5.28 -22.95 17.36
C PRO A 353 4.37 -23.23 18.56
N GLU A 354 4.38 -22.35 19.57
CA GLU A 354 3.50 -22.39 20.73
C GLU A 354 2.05 -22.00 20.39
N LEU A 355 1.84 -21.25 19.31
CA LEU A 355 0.54 -20.87 18.77
C LEU A 355 0.07 -21.85 17.70
N TYR A 356 0.93 -22.21 16.73
CA TYR A 356 0.58 -23.07 15.60
C TYR A 356 1.70 -24.05 15.27
N ARG A 357 1.38 -25.35 15.22
CA ARG A 357 2.34 -26.41 14.85
C ARG A 357 1.61 -27.60 14.26
N ASP A 358 2.27 -28.33 13.36
CA ASP A 358 1.76 -29.57 12.76
C ASP A 358 0.36 -29.42 12.12
N GLY A 359 0.14 -28.26 11.49
CA GLY A 359 -1.11 -27.95 10.78
C GLY A 359 -2.27 -27.51 11.69
N LYS A 360 -2.04 -27.26 12.99
CA LYS A 360 -3.10 -26.98 13.97
C LYS A 360 -2.72 -25.85 14.93
N PHE A 361 -3.71 -25.07 15.34
CA PHE A 361 -3.57 -24.13 16.46
C PHE A 361 -3.54 -24.87 17.80
N ASN A 362 -2.74 -24.36 18.73
CA ASN A 362 -2.69 -24.82 20.10
C ASN A 362 -3.94 -24.31 20.86
N PRO A 363 -4.84 -25.20 21.34
CA PRO A 363 -6.05 -24.77 22.05
C PRO A 363 -5.76 -24.10 23.41
N ASP A 364 -4.58 -24.35 23.99
CA ASP A 364 -4.18 -23.78 25.28
C ASP A 364 -3.52 -22.39 25.14
N TYR A 365 -3.24 -21.95 23.91
CA TYR A 365 -2.66 -20.62 23.67
C TYR A 365 -3.67 -19.52 24.01
N LYS A 366 -3.22 -18.53 24.79
CA LYS A 366 -4.03 -17.39 25.23
C LYS A 366 -3.58 -16.11 24.52
N PRO A 367 -4.29 -15.63 23.50
CA PRO A 367 -4.01 -14.32 22.93
C PRO A 367 -4.21 -13.22 23.97
N ALA A 368 -3.46 -12.14 23.81
CA ALA A 368 -3.63 -10.92 24.61
C ALA A 368 -4.72 -10.02 24.01
N PHE A 369 -5.64 -9.53 24.85
CA PHE A 369 -6.75 -8.69 24.42
C PHE A 369 -6.28 -7.36 23.83
N ASP A 370 -5.41 -6.64 24.55
CA ASP A 370 -4.89 -5.33 24.13
C ASP A 370 -4.13 -5.37 22.80
N ASP A 371 -3.50 -6.51 22.50
CA ASP A 371 -2.57 -6.66 21.39
C ASP A 371 -3.13 -7.40 20.18
N HIS A 372 -3.89 -8.49 20.39
CA HIS A 372 -4.37 -9.36 19.31
C HIS A 372 -5.85 -9.14 18.97
N ILE A 373 -6.67 -8.68 19.93
CA ILE A 373 -8.14 -8.62 19.78
C ILE A 373 -8.61 -7.19 19.62
N LYS A 374 -8.18 -6.28 20.51
CA LYS A 374 -8.60 -4.88 20.52
C LYS A 374 -8.33 -4.15 19.20
N PRO A 375 -7.20 -4.37 18.49
CA PRO A 375 -6.99 -3.74 17.19
C PRO A 375 -8.07 -4.12 16.15
N ILE A 376 -8.58 -5.35 16.17
CA ILE A 376 -9.67 -5.80 15.26
C ILE A 376 -10.96 -5.02 15.56
N PHE A 377 -11.28 -4.85 16.85
CA PHE A 377 -12.47 -4.10 17.27
C PHE A 377 -12.35 -2.61 16.93
N LYS A 378 -11.16 -2.04 17.14
CA LYS A 378 -10.85 -0.66 16.78
C LYS A 378 -10.96 -0.44 15.28
N ALA A 379 -10.39 -1.32 14.45
CA ALA A 379 -10.52 -1.26 13.00
C ALA A 379 -11.99 -1.30 12.53
N THR A 380 -12.83 -2.11 13.17
CA THR A 380 -14.28 -2.16 12.89
C THR A 380 -14.95 -0.83 13.20
N GLY A 381 -14.66 -0.25 14.38
CA GLY A 381 -15.17 1.06 14.79
C GLY A 381 -14.80 2.18 13.82
N GLN A 382 -13.58 2.18 13.29
CA GLN A 382 -13.09 3.25 12.42
C GLN A 382 -13.79 3.34 11.06
N GLN A 383 -14.49 2.29 10.60
CA GLN A 383 -15.11 2.29 9.27
C GLN A 383 -16.20 3.36 9.09
N LEU A 384 -16.79 3.87 10.19
CA LEU A 384 -17.83 4.91 10.12
C LEU A 384 -17.33 6.24 9.53
N TRP A 385 -16.01 6.48 9.56
CA TRP A 385 -15.42 7.73 9.08
C TRP A 385 -15.20 7.76 7.57
N ASN A 386 -15.21 6.60 6.92
CA ASN A 386 -14.80 6.46 5.51
C ASN A 386 -15.84 5.78 4.62
N ALA A 387 -16.93 5.28 5.21
CA ALA A 387 -18.02 4.60 4.53
C ALA A 387 -19.37 5.06 5.07
N TYR A 388 -20.40 4.92 4.25
CA TYR A 388 -21.76 5.30 4.62
C TYR A 388 -22.36 4.17 5.45
N LEU A 389 -22.68 4.45 6.70
CA LEU A 389 -23.31 3.49 7.61
C LEU A 389 -24.66 4.03 8.08
N PRO A 390 -25.76 3.25 8.03
CA PRO A 390 -27.00 3.66 8.67
C PRO A 390 -26.82 3.72 10.19
N GLU A 391 -27.66 4.51 10.87
CA GLU A 391 -27.54 4.76 12.33
C GLU A 391 -27.42 3.47 13.15
N ILE A 392 -28.18 2.42 12.82
CA ILE A 392 -28.09 1.13 13.51
C ILE A 392 -26.71 0.48 13.38
N ALA A 393 -26.07 0.59 12.21
CA ALA A 393 -24.72 0.07 11.97
C ALA A 393 -23.67 0.92 12.69
N ILE A 394 -23.84 2.25 12.72
CA ILE A 394 -22.99 3.15 13.51
C ILE A 394 -23.01 2.75 14.98
N GLN A 395 -24.19 2.52 15.57
CA GLN A 395 -24.32 2.12 16.97
C GLN A 395 -23.72 0.73 17.24
N ALA A 396 -23.88 -0.21 16.30
CA ALA A 396 -23.25 -1.53 16.38
C ALA A 396 -21.72 -1.43 16.34
N HIS A 397 -21.15 -0.64 15.42
CA HIS A 397 -19.70 -0.42 15.32
C HIS A 397 -19.15 0.27 16.57
N LYS A 398 -19.85 1.27 17.13
CA LYS A 398 -19.49 1.89 18.41
C LYS A 398 -19.50 0.90 19.56
N SER A 399 -20.45 -0.04 19.56
CA SER A 399 -20.55 -1.08 20.58
C SER A 399 -19.41 -2.09 20.49
N VAL A 400 -19.00 -2.51 19.28
CA VAL A 400 -17.79 -3.32 19.07
C VAL A 400 -16.55 -2.56 19.55
N ASP A 401 -16.43 -1.29 19.18
CA ASP A 401 -15.26 -0.48 19.53
C ASP A 401 -15.12 -0.23 21.03
N ALA A 402 -16.23 -0.22 21.77
CA ALA A 402 -16.28 -0.02 23.21
C ALA A 402 -15.86 -1.24 24.03
N ILE A 403 -15.82 -2.45 23.45
CA ILE A 403 -15.49 -3.68 24.17
C ILE A 403 -14.09 -3.57 24.81
N ILE A 404 -13.98 -3.83 26.11
CA ILE A 404 -12.74 -3.86 26.88
C ILE A 404 -12.43 -5.28 27.38
N ALA A 405 -11.23 -5.50 27.93
CA ALA A 405 -10.77 -6.81 28.33
C ALA A 405 -11.61 -7.41 29.47
N GLU A 406 -12.24 -6.57 30.29
CA GLU A 406 -13.08 -6.92 31.44
C GLU A 406 -14.52 -7.29 31.07
N ASP A 407 -14.96 -7.00 29.85
CA ASP A 407 -16.32 -7.34 29.41
C ASP A 407 -16.46 -8.85 29.24
N ASP A 408 -17.62 -9.38 29.65
CA ASP A 408 -17.98 -10.79 29.43
C ASP A 408 -18.31 -10.99 27.93
N PRO A 409 -17.52 -11.78 27.16
CA PRO A 409 -17.76 -12.04 25.74
C PRO A 409 -19.20 -12.44 25.42
N ASP A 410 -19.86 -13.22 26.29
CA ASP A 410 -21.22 -13.72 26.11
C ASP A 410 -22.31 -12.63 26.23
N SER A 411 -21.95 -11.47 26.78
CA SER A 411 -22.84 -10.32 26.96
C SER A 411 -22.66 -9.22 25.89
N THR A 412 -21.65 -9.36 25.02
CA THR A 412 -21.33 -8.37 23.98
C THR A 412 -22.14 -8.57 22.70
N ILE A 413 -22.09 -7.59 21.80
CA ILE A 413 -22.66 -7.70 20.44
C ILE A 413 -21.98 -8.80 19.59
N LEU A 414 -20.79 -9.26 19.98
CA LEU A 414 -20.02 -10.31 19.29
C LEU A 414 -20.16 -11.68 19.96
N ALA A 415 -21.12 -11.87 20.87
CA ALA A 415 -21.34 -13.13 21.56
C ALA A 415 -21.44 -14.31 20.58
N GLY A 416 -20.65 -15.35 20.83
CA GLY A 416 -20.56 -16.55 19.99
C GLY A 416 -20.04 -16.32 18.57
N LEU A 417 -19.52 -15.13 18.26
CA LEU A 417 -19.07 -14.72 16.92
C LEU A 417 -20.12 -14.93 15.81
N ALA A 418 -21.42 -14.86 16.15
CA ALA A 418 -22.52 -15.23 15.26
C ALA A 418 -22.56 -14.41 13.95
N TYR A 419 -21.98 -13.20 13.95
CA TYR A 419 -21.92 -12.30 12.81
C TYR A 419 -20.53 -12.19 12.18
N ILE A 420 -19.53 -12.97 12.63
CA ILE A 420 -18.17 -12.92 12.06
C ILE A 420 -18.01 -14.02 11.03
N ARG A 421 -17.55 -13.65 9.83
CA ARG A 421 -17.30 -14.61 8.76
C ARG A 421 -16.13 -15.53 9.13
N GLN A 422 -16.39 -16.83 9.12
CA GLN A 422 -15.34 -17.84 9.30
C GLN A 422 -14.44 -17.86 8.06
N PRO A 423 -13.11 -17.70 8.22
CA PRO A 423 -12.19 -17.88 7.11
C PRO A 423 -12.15 -19.35 6.71
N ASN A 424 -12.11 -19.61 5.41
CA ASN A 424 -11.89 -20.94 4.88
C ASN A 424 -10.89 -20.86 3.69
N PRO A 425 -10.37 -22.00 3.22
CA PRO A 425 -9.30 -22.03 2.23
C PRO A 425 -9.73 -21.71 0.78
N GLY A 426 -10.98 -21.32 0.51
CA GLY A 426 -11.40 -21.05 -0.89
C GLY A 426 -11.71 -22.32 -1.72
N THR A 427 -11.59 -23.53 -1.15
CA THR A 427 -11.65 -24.80 -1.90
C THR A 427 -12.95 -25.60 -1.74
N GLU A 428 -13.87 -25.17 -0.88
CA GLU A 428 -15.15 -25.84 -0.65
C GLU A 428 -16.31 -25.01 -1.22
N ALA A 429 -17.08 -25.59 -2.15
CA ALA A 429 -18.20 -24.93 -2.82
C ALA A 429 -19.41 -24.59 -1.92
N THR A 430 -19.30 -24.73 -0.60
CA THR A 430 -20.36 -24.35 0.35
C THR A 430 -20.17 -22.91 0.85
N TRP A 431 -19.95 -21.98 -0.07
CA TRP A 431 -20.21 -20.54 0.13
C TRP A 431 -21.71 -20.27 0.33
N ARG A 432 -22.56 -21.25 0.00
CA ARG A 432 -24.01 -21.16 0.02
C ARG A 432 -24.54 -20.64 1.35
N SER A 433 -23.95 -21.02 2.49
CA SER A 433 -24.50 -20.65 3.80
C SER A 433 -24.18 -19.23 4.30
N GLN A 434 -23.74 -18.29 3.46
CA GLN A 434 -23.31 -16.95 3.92
C GLN A 434 -23.79 -15.79 3.05
N SER A 435 -24.74 -16.02 2.13
CA SER A 435 -25.36 -14.90 1.42
C SER A 435 -26.28 -14.13 2.37
N ILE A 436 -26.39 -12.81 2.15
CA ILE A 436 -27.41 -11.97 2.79
C ILE A 436 -28.84 -12.44 2.48
N ASP A 437 -29.01 -13.34 1.48
CA ASP A 437 -30.29 -13.92 1.09
C ASP A 437 -30.64 -15.19 1.90
N GLU A 438 -29.68 -15.79 2.62
CA GLU A 438 -29.88 -16.97 3.48
C GLU A 438 -29.81 -16.65 5.00
N GLY A 439 -29.43 -15.42 5.41
CA GLY A 439 -29.25 -15.03 6.81
C GLY A 439 -28.89 -13.55 7.06
N ALA A 440 -28.34 -13.22 8.24
CA ALA A 440 -27.87 -11.86 8.56
C ALA A 440 -26.49 -11.56 7.92
N PRO A 441 -26.19 -10.31 7.54
CA PRO A 441 -24.91 -9.97 6.91
C PRO A 441 -23.74 -10.28 7.86
N LEU A 442 -22.82 -11.14 7.42
CA LEU A 442 -21.59 -11.44 8.15
C LEU A 442 -20.54 -10.36 7.90
N MET A 443 -19.74 -10.10 8.93
CA MET A 443 -18.67 -9.12 8.97
C MET A 443 -17.29 -9.77 8.73
N PRO A 444 -16.33 -9.06 8.11
CA PRO A 444 -16.47 -7.71 7.56
C PRO A 444 -17.38 -7.69 6.32
N LEU A 445 -18.27 -6.70 6.21
CA LEU A 445 -19.10 -6.54 5.03
C LEU A 445 -18.38 -5.70 3.98
N ALA A 446 -17.27 -6.24 3.50
CA ALA A 446 -16.42 -5.69 2.45
C ALA A 446 -16.15 -6.78 1.40
N LEU A 447 -15.83 -6.37 0.17
CA LEU A 447 -15.54 -7.28 -0.93
C LEU A 447 -14.31 -8.15 -0.62
N GLY A 448 -14.33 -9.40 -1.08
CA GLY A 448 -13.27 -10.38 -0.85
C GLY A 448 -12.24 -10.50 -1.98
N ASP A 449 -11.18 -11.26 -1.69
CA ASP A 449 -9.98 -11.46 -2.53
C ASP A 449 -10.18 -12.30 -3.77
N SER A 450 -9.19 -12.29 -4.67
CA SER A 450 -8.99 -13.38 -5.64
C SER A 450 -8.93 -14.77 -4.98
N SER A 451 -9.34 -15.82 -5.68
CA SER A 451 -9.35 -17.20 -5.16
C SER A 451 -9.15 -18.24 -6.27
N ALA A 452 -8.78 -19.46 -5.89
CA ALA A 452 -8.70 -20.59 -6.82
C ALA A 452 -10.05 -20.93 -7.49
N ALA A 453 -11.16 -20.47 -6.90
CA ALA A 453 -12.51 -20.64 -7.43
C ALA A 453 -13.01 -19.44 -8.26
N GLY A 454 -12.16 -18.44 -8.56
CA GLY A 454 -12.54 -17.25 -9.33
C GLY A 454 -13.07 -16.10 -8.46
N GLY A 455 -12.38 -15.80 -7.36
CA GLY A 455 -12.73 -14.75 -6.39
C GLY A 455 -13.39 -15.28 -5.12
N LYS A 456 -13.30 -14.50 -4.03
CA LYS A 456 -14.06 -14.62 -2.79
C LYS A 456 -15.02 -13.43 -2.78
N PRO A 457 -16.33 -13.65 -2.67
CA PRO A 457 -17.28 -12.54 -2.75
C PRO A 457 -17.10 -11.53 -1.60
N PHE A 458 -16.67 -11.99 -0.42
CA PHE A 458 -16.50 -11.16 0.77
C PHE A 458 -15.19 -11.41 1.50
N LEU A 459 -14.68 -10.36 2.14
CA LEU A 459 -13.51 -10.40 3.01
C LEU A 459 -13.78 -11.25 4.26
N THR A 460 -12.75 -11.90 4.77
CA THR A 460 -12.75 -12.61 6.05
C THR A 460 -11.61 -12.07 6.91
N PRO A 461 -11.70 -12.11 8.25
CA PRO A 461 -10.49 -12.07 9.07
C PRO A 461 -9.50 -13.14 8.58
N THR A 462 -8.20 -12.96 8.81
CA THR A 462 -7.24 -14.04 8.55
C THR A 462 -7.53 -15.24 9.44
N VAL A 463 -7.00 -16.42 9.10
CA VAL A 463 -7.21 -17.64 9.91
C VAL A 463 -6.70 -17.41 11.34
N THR A 464 -5.56 -16.76 11.48
CA THR A 464 -4.96 -16.44 12.78
C THR A 464 -5.78 -15.38 13.55
N GLN A 465 -6.27 -14.32 12.90
CA GLN A 465 -7.17 -13.34 13.53
C GLN A 465 -8.46 -14.02 14.04
N TYR A 466 -9.07 -14.90 13.22
CA TYR A 466 -10.27 -15.62 13.62
C TYR A 466 -10.00 -16.56 14.80
N GLN A 467 -8.85 -17.22 14.86
CA GLN A 467 -8.46 -18.03 16.02
C GLN A 467 -8.39 -17.17 17.30
N PHE A 468 -7.87 -15.94 17.22
CA PHE A 468 -7.83 -15.05 18.38
C PHE A 468 -9.21 -14.60 18.85
N LEU A 469 -10.09 -14.24 17.90
CA LEU A 469 -11.50 -13.94 18.21
C LEU A 469 -12.20 -15.14 18.83
N HIS A 470 -11.94 -16.35 18.32
CA HIS A 470 -12.52 -17.58 18.84
C HIS A 470 -12.02 -17.87 20.27
N SER A 471 -10.72 -17.70 20.54
CA SER A 471 -10.18 -17.81 21.90
C SER A 471 -10.80 -16.79 22.86
N TRP A 472 -10.98 -15.53 22.42
CA TRP A 472 -11.67 -14.50 23.21
C TRP A 472 -13.11 -14.89 23.53
N SER A 473 -13.89 -15.30 22.52
CA SER A 473 -15.29 -15.73 22.70
C SER A 473 -15.45 -16.96 23.60
N ASN A 474 -14.39 -17.73 23.83
CA ASN A 474 -14.37 -18.87 24.74
C ASN A 474 -13.68 -18.56 26.08
N HIS A 475 -13.53 -17.28 26.45
CA HIS A 475 -12.90 -16.85 27.70
C HIS A 475 -11.44 -17.32 27.87
N ASN A 476 -10.77 -17.65 26.76
CA ASN A 476 -9.40 -18.18 26.74
C ASN A 476 -8.41 -17.13 26.25
N TYR A 477 -8.27 -16.03 26.99
CA TYR A 477 -7.35 -14.93 26.66
C TYR A 477 -6.72 -14.34 27.93
N VAL A 478 -5.76 -13.44 27.75
CA VAL A 478 -5.20 -12.61 28.83
C VAL A 478 -5.46 -11.14 28.52
N HIS A 479 -5.55 -10.27 29.52
CA HIS A 479 -5.90 -8.86 29.30
C HIS A 479 -4.80 -8.12 28.54
N THR A 480 -3.55 -8.34 28.93
CA THR A 480 -2.39 -7.61 28.42
C THR A 480 -1.31 -8.55 27.91
N SER A 481 -0.64 -8.19 26.81
CA SER A 481 0.51 -8.95 26.32
C SER A 481 1.66 -8.92 27.33
N THR A 482 2.24 -10.09 27.60
CA THR A 482 3.48 -10.24 28.37
C THR A 482 4.72 -10.17 27.49
N GLN A 483 4.56 -10.29 26.18
CA GLN A 483 5.64 -10.24 25.19
C GLN A 483 5.53 -8.92 24.43
N LYS A 484 6.48 -8.01 24.68
CA LYS A 484 6.53 -6.72 24.00
C LYS A 484 7.48 -6.79 22.83
N LEU A 485 7.05 -6.27 21.68
CA LEU A 485 7.94 -5.99 20.56
C LEU A 485 9.00 -4.99 21.01
N ASN A 486 10.25 -5.23 20.62
CA ASN A 486 11.26 -4.18 20.68
C ASN A 486 10.94 -3.09 19.65
N GLU A 487 11.66 -1.97 19.70
CA GLU A 487 11.38 -0.81 18.85
C GLU A 487 11.43 -1.16 17.35
N GLY A 488 12.43 -1.91 16.89
CA GLY A 488 12.55 -2.32 15.49
C GLY A 488 11.37 -3.19 15.04
N GLU A 489 11.03 -4.23 15.80
CA GLU A 489 9.88 -5.10 15.50
C GLU A 489 8.53 -4.37 15.59
N TYR A 490 8.43 -3.37 16.47
CA TYR A 490 7.26 -2.50 16.53
C TYR A 490 7.14 -1.64 15.27
N LEU A 491 8.24 -1.12 14.73
CA LEU A 491 8.24 -0.38 13.46
C LEU A 491 7.80 -1.27 12.29
N ASP A 492 8.25 -2.53 12.24
CA ASP A 492 7.80 -3.50 11.22
C ASP A 492 6.28 -3.66 11.28
N ARG A 493 5.75 -3.91 12.48
CA ARG A 493 4.31 -4.06 12.68
C ARG A 493 3.55 -2.78 12.37
N ALA A 494 3.98 -1.64 12.91
CA ALA A 494 3.29 -0.36 12.75
C ALA A 494 3.18 0.02 11.27
N THR A 495 4.25 -0.18 10.51
CA THR A 495 4.28 0.11 9.07
C THR A 495 3.27 -0.77 8.31
N LEU A 496 3.31 -2.08 8.51
CA LEU A 496 2.45 -3.02 7.78
C LEU A 496 0.99 -3.01 8.26
N GLN A 497 0.73 -2.71 9.53
CA GLN A 497 -0.62 -2.65 10.11
C GLN A 497 -1.42 -1.46 9.56
N ASN A 498 -0.72 -0.39 9.16
CA ASN A 498 -1.32 0.79 8.55
C ASN A 498 -1.63 0.61 7.05
N CYS A 499 -1.31 -0.56 6.48
CA CYS A 499 -1.50 -0.84 5.05
C CYS A 499 -2.66 -1.81 4.80
N LEU A 500 -3.23 -1.76 3.60
CA LEU A 500 -4.34 -2.61 3.19
C LEU A 500 -3.93 -4.10 3.07
N GLY A 501 -4.62 -4.98 3.80
CA GLY A 501 -4.42 -6.44 3.72
C GLY A 501 -5.45 -7.21 2.89
N GLY A 502 -6.53 -6.57 2.47
CA GLY A 502 -7.53 -7.21 1.62
C GLY A 502 -8.79 -6.37 1.40
N ARG A 503 -9.51 -6.55 0.29
CA ARG A 503 -9.19 -7.50 -0.80
C ARG A 503 -7.96 -7.14 -1.67
N PHE A 504 -7.29 -8.13 -2.24
CA PHE A 504 -6.23 -7.99 -3.24
C PHE A 504 -6.79 -8.23 -4.63
N SER A 505 -7.44 -7.22 -5.19
CA SER A 505 -7.94 -7.19 -6.57
C SER A 505 -7.84 -5.75 -7.13
N PRO A 506 -6.62 -5.30 -7.47
CA PRO A 506 -5.33 -5.91 -7.15
C PRO A 506 -4.84 -5.58 -5.73
N GLY A 507 -5.44 -4.60 -5.05
CA GLY A 507 -4.98 -4.06 -3.76
C GLY A 507 -4.47 -2.64 -3.92
N ILE A 508 -3.81 -2.08 -2.91
CA ILE A 508 -3.35 -0.69 -2.90
C ILE A 508 -1.84 -0.61 -2.60
N ASP A 509 -1.42 -0.90 -1.37
CA ASP A 509 -0.01 -0.78 -0.98
C ASP A 509 0.87 -1.89 -1.57
N MET A 510 0.36 -3.11 -1.49
CA MET A 510 0.90 -4.33 -2.08
C MET A 510 -0.30 -5.22 -2.47
N THR A 511 0.00 -6.41 -2.99
CA THR A 511 -1.02 -7.41 -3.35
C THR A 511 -0.78 -8.76 -2.64
N TRP A 512 -1.52 -9.78 -3.06
CA TRP A 512 -1.51 -11.16 -2.58
C TRP A 512 -0.13 -11.81 -2.49
N ILE A 513 0.92 -11.26 -3.11
CA ILE A 513 2.31 -11.72 -2.97
C ILE A 513 2.79 -11.73 -1.51
N ILE A 514 2.23 -10.89 -0.64
CA ILE A 514 2.51 -10.88 0.80
C ILE A 514 2.17 -12.24 1.47
N ARG A 515 1.35 -13.07 0.81
CA ARG A 515 0.95 -14.41 1.29
C ARG A 515 1.88 -15.53 0.84
N GLU A 516 2.85 -15.21 -0.03
CA GLU A 516 3.75 -16.18 -0.68
C GLU A 516 5.02 -16.40 0.17
N PRO A 517 5.22 -17.59 0.76
CA PRO A 517 6.39 -17.88 1.59
C PRO A 517 7.72 -17.67 0.86
N ALA A 518 7.76 -17.95 -0.45
CA ALA A 518 8.95 -17.84 -1.28
C ALA A 518 9.44 -16.39 -1.45
N MET A 519 8.59 -15.39 -1.18
CA MET A 519 8.98 -13.97 -1.21
C MET A 519 9.96 -13.64 -0.07
N TYR A 520 9.89 -14.36 1.05
CA TYR A 520 10.58 -14.00 2.29
C TYR A 520 11.96 -14.64 2.43
N GLN A 521 12.87 -13.92 3.07
CA GLN A 521 14.13 -14.48 3.54
C GLN A 521 13.84 -15.47 4.68
N ASP A 522 14.65 -16.53 4.79
CA ASP A 522 14.60 -17.42 5.95
C ASP A 522 14.95 -16.63 7.22
N TRP A 523 13.92 -16.31 8.01
CA TRP A 523 14.06 -15.48 9.20
C TRP A 523 14.86 -16.17 10.31
N LEU A 524 14.94 -17.51 10.29
CA LEU A 524 15.69 -18.33 11.24
C LEU A 524 17.21 -18.25 11.01
N THR A 525 17.68 -17.55 9.97
CA THR A 525 19.11 -17.20 9.85
C THR A 525 19.52 -16.05 10.78
N GLY A 526 18.56 -15.48 11.52
CA GLY A 526 18.71 -14.27 12.32
C GLY A 526 18.25 -13.00 11.61
N ALA A 527 17.67 -13.09 10.42
CA ALA A 527 17.19 -11.93 9.67
C ALA A 527 15.97 -11.24 10.32
N GLY A 528 15.25 -11.98 11.17
CA GLY A 528 13.94 -11.56 11.69
C GLY A 528 12.83 -11.77 10.66
N PRO A 529 11.56 -11.79 11.10
CA PRO A 529 10.43 -12.04 10.22
C PRO A 529 10.15 -10.89 9.23
N PHE A 530 9.21 -11.13 8.31
CA PHE A 530 8.65 -10.17 7.33
C PHE A 530 9.62 -9.59 6.29
N ARG A 531 10.89 -9.99 6.33
CA ARG A 531 11.93 -9.48 5.43
C ARG A 531 11.87 -10.13 4.05
N ILE A 532 11.79 -9.32 3.01
CA ILE A 532 11.80 -9.79 1.62
C ILE A 532 13.17 -10.36 1.27
N LYS A 533 13.20 -11.50 0.57
CA LYS A 533 14.43 -12.10 0.06
C LYS A 533 14.92 -11.30 -1.14
N HIS A 534 16.07 -10.66 -1.02
CA HIS A 534 16.67 -9.93 -2.14
C HIS A 534 17.31 -10.90 -3.13
N LYS A 535 17.12 -10.68 -4.44
CA LYS A 535 17.94 -11.33 -5.46
C LYS A 535 19.34 -10.71 -5.45
N PRO A 536 20.42 -11.50 -5.33
CA PRO A 536 21.78 -10.98 -5.50
C PRO A 536 21.98 -10.43 -6.92
N LEU A 537 22.34 -9.14 -7.03
CA LEU A 537 22.57 -8.45 -8.30
C LEU A 537 24.06 -8.23 -8.52
N ASN A 538 24.57 -8.60 -9.70
CA ASN A 538 25.98 -8.44 -10.05
C ASN A 538 26.22 -7.14 -10.83
N TYR A 539 26.33 -6.03 -10.11
CA TYR A 539 26.60 -4.72 -10.72
C TYR A 539 27.95 -4.65 -11.46
N ALA A 540 28.89 -5.54 -11.16
CA ALA A 540 30.18 -5.60 -11.87
C ALA A 540 30.07 -6.19 -13.29
N SER A 541 28.95 -6.82 -13.65
CA SER A 541 28.70 -7.37 -14.99
C SER A 541 27.72 -6.55 -15.83
N VAL A 542 27.49 -5.29 -15.47
CA VAL A 542 26.63 -4.37 -16.19
C VAL A 542 27.10 -4.20 -17.64
N GLN A 543 26.13 -4.13 -18.56
CA GLN A 543 26.34 -3.89 -19.99
C GLN A 543 25.43 -2.73 -20.40
N THR A 544 25.99 -1.70 -21.03
CA THR A 544 25.31 -0.43 -21.33
C THR A 544 24.15 -0.58 -22.30
N ASP A 545 24.19 -1.59 -23.18
CA ASP A 545 23.25 -1.82 -24.27
C ASP A 545 22.20 -2.89 -23.94
N LYS A 546 22.16 -3.38 -22.70
CA LYS A 546 21.24 -4.41 -22.23
C LYS A 546 20.48 -3.97 -20.99
N PRO A 547 19.23 -4.40 -20.81
CA PRO A 547 18.55 -4.16 -19.53
C PRO A 547 19.30 -4.90 -18.42
N PHE A 548 19.54 -4.22 -17.29
CA PHE A 548 20.16 -4.85 -16.13
C PHE A 548 19.17 -5.74 -15.37
N LEU A 549 17.94 -5.24 -15.20
CA LEU A 549 16.86 -5.97 -14.56
C LEU A 549 16.14 -6.88 -15.58
N GLY A 550 15.82 -8.09 -15.13
CA GLY A 550 15.06 -9.04 -15.92
C GLY A 550 13.56 -8.93 -15.65
N LEU A 551 12.83 -9.95 -16.10
CA LEU A 551 11.44 -10.15 -15.71
C LEU A 551 11.31 -10.32 -14.18
N GLY A 552 12.34 -10.87 -13.52
CA GLY A 552 12.42 -10.99 -12.06
C GLY A 552 11.63 -12.17 -11.48
N TRP A 553 11.27 -12.05 -10.22
CA TRP A 553 10.54 -13.05 -9.43
C TRP A 553 9.15 -13.32 -10.00
N ILE A 554 8.79 -14.60 -10.14
CA ILE A 554 7.46 -15.06 -10.54
C ILE A 554 7.03 -16.09 -9.47
N PRO A 555 5.86 -15.93 -8.83
CA PRO A 555 5.37 -16.92 -7.87
C PRO A 555 4.98 -18.22 -8.55
N GLN A 556 5.21 -19.36 -7.91
CA GLN A 556 4.87 -20.70 -8.40
C GLN A 556 5.68 -21.16 -9.63
N HIS A 557 6.88 -20.60 -9.80
CA HIS A 557 7.81 -20.92 -10.89
C HIS A 557 9.20 -21.21 -10.31
N GLU A 558 9.50 -22.50 -10.08
CA GLU A 558 10.70 -22.99 -9.38
C GLU A 558 12.03 -22.42 -9.89
N ASP A 559 12.12 -22.15 -11.21
CA ASP A 559 13.32 -21.62 -11.86
C ASP A 559 13.71 -20.20 -11.38
N VAL A 560 12.74 -19.43 -10.86
CA VAL A 560 12.94 -18.03 -10.48
C VAL A 560 12.43 -17.67 -9.09
N GLU A 561 11.43 -18.37 -8.55
CA GLU A 561 10.76 -17.97 -7.30
C GLU A 561 11.68 -18.02 -6.07
N HIS A 562 12.68 -18.89 -6.10
CA HIS A 562 13.64 -19.05 -5.00
C HIS A 562 14.82 -18.08 -5.09
N LEU A 563 14.98 -17.34 -6.19
CA LEU A 563 16.14 -16.45 -6.38
C LEU A 563 16.06 -15.18 -5.54
N GLY A 564 14.86 -14.84 -5.02
CA GLY A 564 14.58 -13.56 -4.39
C GLY A 564 14.06 -12.53 -5.40
N LEU A 565 13.59 -11.40 -4.88
CA LEU A 565 13.01 -10.31 -5.65
C LEU A 565 14.10 -9.38 -6.20
N GLU A 566 13.92 -8.94 -7.44
CA GLU A 566 14.58 -7.79 -8.04
C GLU A 566 13.83 -6.49 -7.73
N PRO A 567 14.46 -5.31 -7.87
CA PRO A 567 13.77 -4.03 -7.90
C PRO A 567 12.53 -4.06 -8.82
N GLY A 568 11.41 -3.52 -8.34
CA GLY A 568 10.14 -3.47 -9.07
C GLY A 568 9.30 -4.75 -9.00
N ASP A 569 9.78 -5.82 -8.36
CA ASP A 569 9.06 -7.09 -8.30
C ASP A 569 7.87 -7.07 -7.34
N ALA A 570 7.87 -6.22 -6.30
CA ALA A 570 6.79 -6.19 -5.32
C ALA A 570 5.54 -5.44 -5.83
N THR A 571 5.69 -4.51 -6.77
CA THR A 571 4.60 -3.63 -7.25
C THR A 571 4.16 -3.91 -8.69
N LYS A 572 4.88 -4.73 -9.46
CA LYS A 572 4.55 -5.00 -10.88
C LYS A 572 3.19 -5.67 -11.11
N PHE A 573 2.62 -6.30 -10.07
CA PHE A 573 1.30 -6.92 -10.10
C PHE A 573 0.14 -5.92 -9.97
N MET A 574 0.42 -4.69 -9.55
CA MET A 574 -0.60 -3.67 -9.31
C MET A 574 -1.16 -3.09 -10.63
N ALA A 575 -2.21 -2.29 -10.50
CA ALA A 575 -2.80 -1.55 -11.60
C ALA A 575 -1.83 -0.60 -12.30
N LEU A 576 -2.10 -0.34 -13.58
CA LEU A 576 -1.33 0.54 -14.44
C LEU A 576 -2.25 1.43 -15.29
N PRO A 577 -2.22 2.77 -15.09
CA PRO A 577 -1.67 3.45 -13.91
C PRO A 577 -2.52 3.21 -12.65
N TRP A 578 -1.92 3.33 -11.47
CA TRP A 578 -2.63 3.14 -10.18
C TRP A 578 -3.86 4.07 -10.01
N HIS A 579 -3.86 5.25 -10.62
CA HIS A 579 -4.95 6.22 -10.56
C HIS A 579 -6.29 5.65 -11.03
N ALA A 580 -6.27 4.82 -12.09
CA ALA A 580 -7.49 4.24 -12.65
C ALA A 580 -8.15 3.29 -11.64
N ASP A 581 -7.33 2.52 -10.92
CA ASP A 581 -7.75 1.61 -9.87
C ASP A 581 -8.30 2.37 -8.66
N TYR A 582 -7.56 3.38 -8.18
CA TYR A 582 -8.02 4.23 -7.08
C TYR A 582 -9.38 4.88 -7.37
N ASN A 583 -9.58 5.37 -8.61
CA ASN A 583 -10.87 5.88 -9.06
C ASN A 583 -11.95 4.80 -9.01
N SER A 584 -11.64 3.59 -9.51
CA SER A 584 -12.58 2.47 -9.54
C SER A 584 -13.00 2.00 -8.16
N CYS A 585 -12.08 1.97 -7.20
CA CYS A 585 -12.16 1.23 -5.94
C CYS A 585 -12.98 1.88 -4.84
N ALA A 586 -14.22 2.25 -5.20
CA ALA A 586 -15.27 2.67 -4.29
C ALA A 586 -16.16 1.46 -3.89
N ILE A 587 -17.27 1.29 -4.60
CA ILE A 587 -18.33 0.33 -4.32
C ILE A 587 -18.61 -0.55 -5.54
N HIS A 588 -18.72 -1.86 -5.34
CA HIS A 588 -18.94 -2.83 -6.42
C HIS A 588 -19.85 -3.97 -5.98
N GLN A 589 -20.38 -4.68 -6.97
CA GLN A 589 -20.95 -6.01 -6.77
C GLN A 589 -19.84 -7.02 -6.40
N THR A 590 -20.21 -8.15 -5.81
CA THR A 590 -19.25 -9.21 -5.48
C THR A 590 -18.65 -9.84 -6.73
N SER A 591 -17.43 -10.37 -6.63
CA SER A 591 -16.88 -11.33 -7.61
C SER A 591 -16.45 -12.59 -6.84
N PRO A 592 -17.01 -13.78 -7.12
CA PRO A 592 -18.09 -14.03 -8.09
C PRO A 592 -19.44 -13.42 -7.66
N ASN A 593 -20.32 -13.15 -8.62
CA ASN A 593 -21.71 -12.70 -8.40
C ASN A 593 -22.72 -13.78 -8.82
N ASP A 594 -22.58 -15.00 -8.29
CA ASP A 594 -23.38 -16.16 -8.73
C ASP A 594 -24.89 -15.99 -8.49
N LEU A 595 -25.28 -15.10 -7.56
CA LEU A 595 -26.66 -14.79 -7.24
C LEU A 595 -27.26 -13.68 -8.12
N ASN A 596 -26.47 -13.11 -9.05
CA ASN A 596 -26.84 -11.92 -9.82
C ASN A 596 -27.36 -10.78 -8.93
N SER A 597 -26.74 -10.60 -7.76
CA SER A 597 -27.13 -9.55 -6.82
C SER A 597 -26.75 -8.19 -7.38
N GLU A 598 -27.68 -7.26 -7.32
CA GLU A 598 -27.46 -5.85 -7.61
C GLU A 598 -26.86 -5.10 -6.41
N THR A 599 -26.62 -5.79 -5.28
CA THR A 599 -26.08 -5.16 -4.08
C THR A 599 -24.63 -4.71 -4.27
N LEU A 600 -24.34 -3.49 -3.80
CA LEU A 600 -23.02 -2.89 -3.79
C LEU A 600 -22.39 -2.95 -2.40
N TYR A 601 -21.10 -3.26 -2.37
CA TYR A 601 -20.27 -3.36 -1.17
C TYR A 601 -18.99 -2.56 -1.36
N TRP A 602 -18.39 -2.13 -0.24
CA TRP A 602 -17.14 -1.38 -0.27
C TRP A 602 -15.94 -2.28 -0.60
N SER A 603 -14.99 -1.71 -1.34
CA SER A 603 -13.68 -2.34 -1.56
C SER A 603 -12.80 -2.13 -0.32
N TRP A 604 -12.26 -0.91 -0.12
CA TRP A 604 -11.24 -0.63 0.90
C TRP A 604 -11.41 0.75 1.55
N PRO A 605 -12.50 1.00 2.28
CA PRO A 605 -12.82 2.35 2.76
C PRO A 605 -11.74 2.96 3.65
N ALA A 606 -10.97 2.16 4.39
CA ALA A 606 -9.88 2.64 5.24
C ALA A 606 -8.65 3.18 4.48
N GLN A 607 -8.42 2.74 3.24
CA GLN A 607 -7.31 3.21 2.40
C GLN A 607 -7.79 4.17 1.31
N ARG A 608 -8.97 3.89 0.76
CA ARG A 608 -9.70 4.66 -0.26
C ARG A 608 -11.06 5.05 0.31
N PRO A 609 -11.18 6.19 1.01
CA PRO A 609 -12.46 6.64 1.56
C PRO A 609 -13.52 6.81 0.47
N VAL A 610 -14.77 6.45 0.79
CA VAL A 610 -15.89 6.60 -0.14
C VAL A 610 -16.75 7.78 0.28
N THR A 611 -17.26 7.76 1.51
CA THR A 611 -18.03 8.86 2.08
C THR A 611 -17.42 9.31 3.39
N VAL A 612 -17.40 10.62 3.62
CA VAL A 612 -16.60 11.25 4.67
C VAL A 612 -17.40 12.36 5.34
N TYR A 613 -17.00 12.72 6.56
CA TYR A 613 -17.48 13.93 7.23
C TYR A 613 -16.44 15.04 7.04
N VAL A 614 -16.86 16.22 6.59
CA VAL A 614 -15.94 17.32 6.27
C VAL A 614 -15.83 18.30 7.43
N ALA A 615 -14.61 18.75 7.74
CA ALA A 615 -14.35 19.65 8.87
C ALA A 615 -15.06 21.02 8.73
N GLU A 616 -15.25 21.49 7.50
CA GLU A 616 -16.00 22.71 7.21
C GLU A 616 -17.46 22.62 7.69
N ASP A 617 -18.10 21.46 7.53
CA ASP A 617 -19.51 21.24 7.84
C ASP A 617 -19.75 20.87 9.31
N TYR A 618 -18.70 20.52 10.06
CA TYR A 618 -18.83 20.06 11.45
C TYR A 618 -19.08 21.23 12.42
N ASP A 619 -20.23 21.20 13.11
CA ASP A 619 -20.55 22.15 14.19
C ASP A 619 -20.01 21.65 15.54
N ILE A 620 -18.96 22.32 16.03
CA ILE A 620 -18.32 22.03 17.32
C ILE A 620 -19.25 22.20 18.52
N ASN A 621 -20.36 22.93 18.39
CA ASN A 621 -21.30 23.18 19.49
C ASN A 621 -22.37 22.08 19.61
N SER A 622 -22.93 21.63 18.48
CA SER A 622 -23.93 20.56 18.47
C SER A 622 -23.31 19.21 18.82
N LYS A 623 -22.05 18.98 18.40
CA LYS A 623 -21.37 17.68 18.44
C LYS A 623 -22.10 16.57 17.66
N GLU A 624 -23.04 16.96 16.81
CA GLU A 624 -23.71 16.06 15.88
C GLU A 624 -22.86 15.93 14.61
N LEU A 625 -22.89 14.75 13.99
CA LEU A 625 -22.18 14.53 12.74
C LEU A 625 -22.93 15.24 11.60
N PRO A 626 -22.24 15.99 10.72
CA PRO A 626 -22.87 16.61 9.56
C PRO A 626 -23.31 15.57 8.53
N ALA A 627 -24.00 16.01 7.48
CA ALA A 627 -24.22 15.16 6.32
C ALA A 627 -22.87 14.72 5.73
N GLN A 628 -22.79 13.45 5.30
CA GLN A 628 -21.59 12.94 4.63
C GLN A 628 -21.50 13.47 3.19
N ARG A 629 -20.26 13.48 2.69
CA ARG A 629 -19.87 13.84 1.31
C ARG A 629 -19.10 12.70 0.67
N TYR A 630 -19.07 12.60 -0.66
CA TYR A 630 -18.12 11.66 -1.30
C TYR A 630 -16.70 12.19 -1.21
N SER A 631 -15.71 11.36 -0.87
CA SER A 631 -14.30 11.78 -0.83
C SER A 631 -13.79 12.17 -2.23
N VAL A 632 -14.09 11.34 -3.24
CA VAL A 632 -13.90 11.69 -4.65
C VAL A 632 -15.21 12.28 -5.16
N ARG A 633 -15.18 13.59 -5.45
CA ARG A 633 -16.36 14.39 -5.80
C ARG A 633 -16.09 15.41 -6.89
N GLY A 634 -17.15 15.82 -7.59
CA GLY A 634 -17.13 16.82 -8.64
C GLY A 634 -18.17 16.51 -9.72
N SER A 635 -18.09 17.20 -10.86
CA SER A 635 -18.92 16.85 -12.01
C SER A 635 -18.63 15.42 -12.45
N GLY A 636 -19.69 14.64 -12.69
CA GLY A 636 -19.55 13.26 -13.17
C GLY A 636 -19.13 12.24 -12.08
N THR A 637 -19.26 12.59 -10.79
CA THR A 637 -19.11 11.64 -9.67
C THR A 637 -20.44 11.22 -9.04
N TYR A 638 -21.54 11.86 -9.46
CA TYR A 638 -22.87 11.69 -8.86
C TYR A 638 -23.80 10.91 -9.81
N PRO A 639 -24.52 9.89 -9.31
CA PRO A 639 -25.59 9.26 -10.07
C PRO A 639 -26.56 10.33 -10.59
N GLN A 640 -26.92 10.28 -11.88
CA GLN A 640 -27.68 11.28 -12.66
C GLN A 640 -26.85 12.38 -13.39
N GLU A 641 -25.60 12.64 -13.00
CA GLU A 641 -24.70 13.55 -13.75
C GLU A 641 -23.80 12.79 -14.75
N ASN A 642 -23.65 11.48 -14.57
CA ASN A 642 -22.56 10.69 -15.15
C ASN A 642 -22.71 10.35 -16.64
N SER A 643 -23.94 10.26 -17.18
CA SER A 643 -24.21 10.05 -18.61
C SER A 643 -25.72 10.07 -18.91
N PRO A 644 -26.19 10.53 -20.10
CA PRO A 644 -27.59 10.42 -20.52
C PRO A 644 -28.14 8.99 -20.58
N GLU A 645 -27.26 7.98 -20.55
CA GLU A 645 -27.59 6.56 -20.66
C GLU A 645 -27.49 5.81 -19.32
N ASP A 646 -26.92 6.44 -18.28
CA ASP A 646 -26.71 5.86 -16.95
C ASP A 646 -27.96 6.08 -16.07
N LYS A 647 -28.90 5.12 -16.11
CA LYS A 647 -30.18 5.15 -15.39
C LYS A 647 -29.98 4.87 -13.89
N HIS A 648 -29.38 5.79 -13.15
CA HIS A 648 -29.23 5.73 -11.69
C HIS A 648 -28.31 4.60 -11.18
N ASP A 649 -27.24 4.23 -11.89
CA ASP A 649 -26.31 3.22 -11.38
C ASP A 649 -25.46 3.78 -10.23
N LEU A 650 -25.83 3.39 -9.00
CA LEU A 650 -25.11 3.75 -7.79
C LEU A 650 -23.69 3.17 -7.77
N ALA A 651 -23.35 2.16 -8.57
CA ALA A 651 -21.98 1.64 -8.66
C ALA A 651 -20.99 2.69 -9.19
N ASN A 652 -21.50 3.79 -9.78
CA ASN A 652 -20.70 4.90 -10.30
C ASN A 652 -20.56 6.06 -9.32
N ALA A 653 -21.15 5.97 -8.13
CA ALA A 653 -21.09 7.04 -7.15
C ALA A 653 -19.69 7.17 -6.51
N GLY A 654 -19.29 8.41 -6.24
CA GLY A 654 -18.04 8.70 -5.52
C GLY A 654 -16.78 8.31 -6.29
N ARG A 655 -16.83 8.36 -7.64
CA ARG A 655 -15.70 8.15 -8.57
C ARG A 655 -15.95 8.91 -9.86
N PHE A 656 -14.93 9.39 -10.55
CA PHE A 656 -15.08 10.06 -11.85
C PHE A 656 -15.61 9.08 -12.91
N TRP A 657 -16.41 9.61 -13.84
CA TRP A 657 -16.93 8.84 -14.97
C TRP A 657 -15.80 8.38 -15.90
N GLU A 658 -14.98 9.31 -16.38
CA GLU A 658 -13.80 9.01 -17.20
C GLU A 658 -12.59 8.75 -16.27
N TYR A 659 -11.94 7.59 -16.41
CA TYR A 659 -10.76 7.26 -15.60
C TYR A 659 -9.65 8.31 -15.72
N ARG A 660 -9.53 8.91 -16.91
CA ARG A 660 -8.52 9.93 -17.22
C ARG A 660 -8.60 11.15 -16.31
N GLU A 661 -9.78 11.52 -15.80
CA GLU A 661 -9.91 12.66 -14.89
C GLU A 661 -9.11 12.46 -13.59
N MET A 662 -9.03 11.23 -13.09
CA MET A 662 -8.31 10.93 -11.85
C MET A 662 -6.80 11.21 -11.97
N LEU A 663 -6.22 11.04 -13.16
CA LEU A 663 -4.78 11.26 -13.41
C LEU A 663 -4.32 12.67 -13.01
N THR A 664 -5.24 13.64 -12.99
CA THR A 664 -4.94 15.05 -12.71
C THR A 664 -5.65 15.59 -11.46
N LYS A 665 -6.47 14.78 -10.80
CA LYS A 665 -7.31 15.20 -9.65
C LYS A 665 -7.04 14.41 -8.38
N TRP A 666 -6.22 13.36 -8.43
CA TRP A 666 -5.87 12.57 -7.26
C TRP A 666 -5.26 13.44 -6.14
N ASP A 667 -4.41 14.41 -6.50
CA ASP A 667 -3.76 15.30 -5.54
C ASP A 667 -4.72 16.34 -4.95
N ASP A 668 -5.94 16.46 -5.45
CA ASP A 668 -6.98 17.37 -4.96
C ASP A 668 -7.91 16.71 -3.92
N ILE A 669 -7.82 15.38 -3.72
CA ILE A 669 -8.61 14.65 -2.71
C ILE A 669 -8.18 15.10 -1.30
N GLY A 670 -9.14 15.17 -0.37
CA GLY A 670 -8.88 15.52 1.03
C GLY A 670 -8.37 14.34 1.85
N VAL A 671 -7.83 14.63 3.03
CA VAL A 671 -7.30 13.60 3.94
C VAL A 671 -8.12 13.60 5.22
N ILE A 672 -8.45 12.40 5.71
CA ILE A 672 -9.22 12.20 6.93
C ILE A 672 -8.24 12.09 8.10
N VAL A 673 -8.34 13.05 9.02
CA VAL A 673 -7.49 13.14 10.20
C VAL A 673 -8.34 13.32 11.45
N GLN A 674 -7.78 12.92 12.59
CA GLN A 674 -8.39 13.12 13.89
C GLN A 674 -8.50 14.62 14.19
N GLY A 675 -9.60 15.03 14.83
CA GLY A 675 -9.86 16.44 15.17
C GLY A 675 -8.76 17.12 16.00
N THR A 676 -7.91 16.34 16.67
CA THR A 676 -6.82 16.85 17.51
C THR A 676 -5.67 17.47 16.74
N VAL A 677 -5.55 17.21 15.43
CA VAL A 677 -4.50 17.75 14.55
C VAL A 677 -5.03 18.74 13.52
N ILE A 678 -6.32 19.08 13.58
CA ILE A 678 -6.92 20.09 12.71
C ILE A 678 -6.59 21.47 13.27
N ASP A 679 -5.94 22.31 12.46
CA ASP A 679 -5.38 23.61 12.86
C ASP A 679 -6.04 24.82 12.18
N ASP A 680 -7.35 24.72 11.91
CA ASP A 680 -8.18 25.77 11.27
C ASP A 680 -8.72 26.84 12.25
N GLY A 681 -8.30 26.78 13.52
CA GLY A 681 -8.75 27.67 14.58
C GLY A 681 -9.99 27.20 15.37
N LYS A 682 -10.62 26.07 15.01
CA LYS A 682 -11.68 25.43 15.80
C LYS A 682 -11.11 24.38 16.76
N GLN A 683 -11.85 24.06 17.83
CA GLN A 683 -11.50 22.98 18.76
C GLN A 683 -12.44 21.79 18.55
N TYR A 684 -11.97 20.79 17.82
CA TYR A 684 -12.70 19.55 17.55
C TYR A 684 -12.60 18.58 18.74
N ALA A 685 -13.55 17.65 18.82
CA ALA A 685 -13.52 16.61 19.84
C ALA A 685 -12.42 15.57 19.54
N ASP A 686 -11.79 15.02 20.57
CA ASP A 686 -10.66 14.10 20.39
C ASP A 686 -11.04 12.80 19.66
N HIS A 687 -12.32 12.45 19.57
CA HIS A 687 -12.77 11.18 18.97
C HIS A 687 -13.31 11.32 17.54
N VAL A 688 -13.38 12.53 16.97
CA VAL A 688 -13.88 12.72 15.60
C VAL A 688 -12.76 12.66 14.58
N TYR A 689 -13.05 12.10 13.41
CA TYR A 689 -12.15 12.09 12.26
C TYR A 689 -12.87 12.78 11.10
N LEU A 690 -12.22 13.78 10.51
CA LEU A 690 -12.83 14.67 9.54
C LEU A 690 -11.89 14.84 8.35
N GLU A 691 -12.46 14.93 7.15
CA GLU A 691 -11.73 15.28 5.95
C GLU A 691 -11.34 16.77 5.98
N VAL A 692 -10.07 17.02 5.67
CA VAL A 692 -9.45 18.35 5.56
C VAL A 692 -8.71 18.49 4.23
N GLU A 693 -8.35 19.71 3.85
CA GLU A 693 -7.48 20.01 2.70
C GLU A 693 -7.93 19.46 1.33
N SER A 694 -9.23 19.17 1.18
CA SER A 694 -9.81 18.80 -0.12
C SER A 694 -9.94 20.02 -1.03
N ARG A 695 -9.55 19.85 -2.29
CA ARG A 695 -9.67 20.86 -3.36
C ARG A 695 -10.75 20.49 -4.37
N LEU A 696 -11.32 19.29 -4.25
CA LEU A 696 -12.47 18.86 -5.04
C LEU A 696 -13.73 19.63 -4.63
N LYS A 697 -14.37 20.28 -5.61
CA LYS A 697 -15.58 21.10 -5.47
C LYS A 697 -16.70 20.56 -6.36
N GLY A 698 -17.96 20.72 -5.96
CA GLY A 698 -19.13 20.37 -6.78
C GLY A 698 -20.44 20.55 -6.01
N CYS A 699 -21.58 20.53 -6.71
CA CYS A 699 -22.88 20.42 -6.05
C CYS A 699 -22.98 19.02 -5.44
N GLU A 700 -23.10 18.96 -4.13
CA GLU A 700 -23.24 17.70 -3.41
C GLU A 700 -24.69 17.63 -2.93
N PRO A 701 -25.49 16.63 -3.35
CA PRO A 701 -26.72 16.36 -2.63
C PRO A 701 -26.34 16.03 -1.18
N GLU A 702 -27.03 16.63 -0.21
CA GLU A 702 -26.98 16.15 1.17
C GLU A 702 -27.29 14.65 1.11
N LEU A 703 -26.36 13.78 1.50
CA LEU A 703 -26.59 12.32 1.59
C LEU A 703 -27.62 11.96 2.70
N ALA A 704 -28.38 12.95 3.17
CA ALA A 704 -29.34 12.90 4.26
C ALA A 704 -30.58 12.03 3.96
N ASP A 705 -30.75 11.55 2.73
CA ASP A 705 -31.71 10.49 2.39
C ASP A 705 -30.99 9.31 1.72
N PRO A 706 -30.65 8.25 2.46
CA PRO A 706 -30.04 7.07 1.85
C PRO A 706 -31.08 6.27 1.07
N THR A 707 -30.78 5.94 -0.19
CA THR A 707 -31.15 4.60 -0.65
C THR A 707 -30.43 3.61 0.27
N PRO A 708 -31.17 2.81 1.05
CA PRO A 708 -30.64 2.09 2.21
C PRO A 708 -29.62 1.05 1.79
N TRP A 709 -28.60 0.91 2.64
CA TRP A 709 -27.75 -0.28 2.73
C TRP A 709 -28.61 -1.54 2.98
N PRO A 710 -28.42 -2.65 2.24
CA PRO A 710 -27.54 -2.81 1.07
C PRO A 710 -27.95 -1.93 -0.12
N MET A 711 -27.01 -1.14 -0.65
CA MET A 711 -27.29 -0.30 -1.82
C MET A 711 -27.57 -1.19 -3.03
N ILE A 712 -28.77 -1.11 -3.58
CA ILE A 712 -29.13 -1.79 -4.83
C ILE A 712 -28.62 -0.91 -5.98
N GLY A 713 -27.56 -1.35 -6.65
CA GLY A 713 -27.14 -0.81 -7.93
C GLY A 713 -28.23 -1.03 -8.97
N GLY A 714 -28.37 -0.15 -9.96
CA GLY A 714 -29.25 -0.44 -11.09
C GLY A 714 -28.75 -1.68 -11.85
N ASN A 715 -29.50 -2.14 -12.86
CA ASN A 715 -29.17 -3.31 -13.71
C ASN A 715 -27.84 -3.20 -14.51
N GLY A 716 -26.96 -2.26 -14.20
CA GLY A 716 -25.64 -2.07 -14.80
C GLY A 716 -24.54 -2.70 -13.93
N THR A 717 -23.57 -3.35 -14.57
CA THR A 717 -22.32 -3.72 -13.91
C THR A 717 -21.43 -2.47 -13.84
N ALA A 718 -20.69 -2.31 -12.74
CA ALA A 718 -19.70 -1.24 -12.52
C ALA A 718 -18.59 -1.13 -13.60
N THR A 719 -18.61 -2.03 -14.60
CA THR A 719 -17.59 -2.32 -15.61
C THR A 719 -17.89 -1.80 -17.01
N LYS A 720 -19.06 -1.19 -17.27
CA LYS A 720 -19.37 -0.58 -18.59
C LYS A 720 -18.99 0.91 -18.62
N LYS A 721 -17.69 1.21 -18.58
CA LYS A 721 -17.15 2.58 -18.65
C LYS A 721 -16.22 2.77 -19.86
N LYS A 722 -15.87 4.03 -20.13
CA LYS A 722 -14.95 4.46 -21.20
C LYS A 722 -13.67 5.04 -20.64
#